data_AF-A0A194X1L3-F1
#
_entry.id   AF-A0A194X1L3-F1
#
_cell.length_a   1.000
_cell.length_b   1.000
_cell.length_c   1.000
_cell.angle_alpha   90.00
_cell.angle_beta   90.00
_cell.angle_gamma   90.00
#
_symmetry.space_group_name_H-M   'P 1'
#
loop_
_entity.id
_entity.type
_entity.pdbx_description
1 polymer ?
#
loop_
_entity_poly.entity_id
_entity_poly.type
_entity_poly.pdbx_seq_one_letter_code
_entity_poly.pdbx_strand_id
1 'polypeptide(L)'
;MQRVTTGGKPHKVAAYEKDYSGNRYKRTHHSSCSSGEETLENKIGPFFCEDLPYEVPTEHRYMDEENLLEANNLDEDDPDEEKEELRDIRKTYQRTIILMMPKSSRVSFLLKSKGQLFSIILQQFLISPTWKAKWHDDILQICNILLKSIDWKHPTGHMYNEADYIRLISGVCKLDNRSVLARALPLVFHDGNVFNVAQATIERYGSTWLEKCLDEALRSVDDLYDRGRIIEEVTATLPNPLLTFGLYQSLLSSFQPKTEYLASFYDAEMLARIAVTWSQDELLHTCWIPTVKKFSDNTRFMLELMGSSFRDKKRVLQHLPEPVFKELLPVMAKHLDPINKQHHSAIAAISCRMHRFGLTLELVDINAKITQTAKSSDRQELMDVYVPFLQRLVAYLRGWKLLHAVPFQTMFRSILKYLVDACAKLAPRSPPGTWERMKYSCGCRKCQVLDEFLVSPTITFFTYSRSTPGREHLEKRLKQAKLTQFLEVNTERNSVPWALVVRKTDPMYEKQRIEWEVARNRAKAAIAAMCLENLRVLLGDEFESIMTLKATTQVINLVKEEEEAGVLAIKTESGMNATAELKRKQPHPDALQNGSAQFSENHFESKRVCSNSSSPPPLLYQIPEYPANRLGPRH
;
A
#
# COMPACT_ATOMS: atom_id res chain seq x y z
N MET A 1 62.26 4.46 24.45
CA MET A 1 62.84 5.80 24.26
C MET A 1 61.80 6.72 23.65
N GLN A 2 61.58 7.87 24.29
CA GLN A 2 60.77 9.02 23.85
C GLN A 2 61.21 9.47 22.44
N ARG A 3 60.39 10.11 21.58
CA ARG A 3 59.69 11.38 21.82
C ARG A 3 58.65 11.62 20.70
N VAL A 4 57.48 12.10 21.11
CA VAL A 4 56.43 12.68 20.26
C VAL A 4 56.73 14.18 20.07
N THR A 5 56.58 14.70 18.85
CA THR A 5 56.26 16.12 18.61
C THR A 5 55.11 16.21 17.62
N THR A 6 54.03 16.84 18.09
CA THR A 6 52.79 17.18 17.41
C THR A 6 52.91 18.55 16.73
N GLY A 7 52.24 18.74 15.59
CA GLY A 7 52.09 20.07 14.98
C GLY A 7 51.43 20.05 13.61
N GLY A 8 50.11 20.23 13.55
CA GLY A 8 49.37 20.47 12.30
C GLY A 8 47.88 20.70 12.55
N LYS A 9 47.44 21.96 12.42
CA LYS A 9 46.07 22.45 12.68
C LYS A 9 45.03 21.91 11.67
N PRO A 10 43.73 21.85 12.03
CA PRO A 10 42.67 21.34 11.16
C PRO A 10 42.15 22.41 10.19
N HIS A 11 41.97 22.03 8.92
CA HIS A 11 41.18 22.81 7.96
C HIS A 11 39.68 22.57 8.18
N LYS A 12 38.95 23.68 8.26
CA LYS A 12 37.48 23.74 8.31
C LYS A 12 36.88 23.08 7.06
N VAL A 13 36.05 22.06 7.27
CA VAL A 13 35.16 21.52 6.24
C VAL A 13 33.94 22.43 6.18
N ALA A 14 33.79 23.16 5.07
CA ALA A 14 32.55 23.84 4.73
C ALA A 14 31.58 22.81 4.14
N ALA A 15 30.43 22.66 4.79
CA ALA A 15 29.29 21.92 4.27
C ALA A 15 28.73 22.68 3.05
N TYR A 16 28.63 21.99 1.91
CA TYR A 16 27.80 22.43 0.79
C TYR A 16 26.54 21.57 0.78
N GLU A 17 25.44 22.21 1.14
CA GLU A 17 24.07 21.80 0.88
C GLU A 17 23.85 21.81 -0.64
N LYS A 18 23.41 20.70 -1.22
CA LYS A 18 22.97 20.64 -2.62
C LYS A 18 21.51 20.22 -2.68
N ASP A 19 20.69 21.20 -3.01
CA ASP A 19 19.30 21.05 -3.44
C ASP A 19 19.20 20.11 -4.64
N TYR A 20 18.34 19.09 -4.50
CA TYR A 20 17.87 18.27 -5.60
C TYR A 20 16.71 18.97 -6.30
N SER A 21 16.94 19.47 -7.51
CA SER A 21 15.86 19.80 -8.44
C SER A 21 16.22 19.41 -9.87
N GLY A 22 15.27 18.77 -10.56
CA GLY A 22 15.09 18.92 -12.01
C GLY A 22 15.78 17.92 -12.94
N ASN A 23 15.19 16.74 -13.09
CA ASN A 23 15.40 15.86 -14.25
C ASN A 23 14.94 16.50 -15.56
N ARG A 24 15.86 16.70 -16.52
CA ARG A 24 15.60 16.69 -17.98
C ARG A 24 16.88 16.27 -18.72
N TYR A 25 17.01 14.99 -19.07
CA TYR A 25 17.99 14.55 -20.06
C TYR A 25 17.36 14.59 -21.45
N LYS A 26 17.92 15.45 -22.32
CA LYS A 26 17.73 15.41 -23.76
C LYS A 26 18.60 14.27 -24.33
N ARG A 27 17.98 13.40 -25.13
CA ARG A 27 18.66 12.45 -26.02
C ARG A 27 19.32 13.23 -27.15
N THR A 28 20.62 13.09 -27.31
CA THR A 28 21.34 13.41 -28.55
C THR A 28 21.93 12.12 -29.10
N HIS A 29 21.59 11.84 -30.36
CA HIS A 29 22.15 10.78 -31.17
C HIS A 29 23.64 11.05 -31.42
N HIS A 30 24.50 10.06 -31.16
CA HIS A 30 25.83 9.99 -31.76
C HIS A 30 25.97 8.70 -32.55
N SER A 31 26.43 8.89 -33.79
CA SER A 31 26.71 7.92 -34.83
C SER A 31 27.82 6.96 -34.43
N SER A 32 27.60 5.69 -34.76
CA SER A 32 28.54 4.57 -34.68
C SER A 32 29.82 4.83 -35.48
N CYS A 33 30.97 4.75 -34.80
CA CYS A 33 32.27 4.53 -35.42
C CYS A 33 32.70 3.11 -35.02
N SER A 34 32.91 2.24 -36.00
CA SER A 34 33.34 0.86 -35.85
C SER A 34 34.84 0.80 -35.58
N SER A 35 35.24 0.50 -34.35
CA SER A 35 36.59 0.04 -34.02
C SER A 35 36.50 -1.45 -33.68
N GLY A 36 37.20 -2.29 -34.46
CA GLY A 36 37.30 -3.72 -34.22
C GLY A 36 38.07 -4.01 -32.93
N GLU A 37 37.43 -4.69 -32.00
CA GLU A 37 38.09 -5.38 -30.89
C GLU A 37 38.45 -6.80 -31.35
N GLU A 38 39.74 -7.04 -31.62
CA GLU A 38 40.29 -8.38 -31.66
C GLU A 38 40.37 -8.93 -30.24
N THR A 39 39.61 -9.99 -29.98
CA THR A 39 39.63 -10.75 -28.73
C THR A 39 40.96 -11.47 -28.54
N LEU A 40 41.66 -11.14 -27.46
CA LEU A 40 42.86 -11.81 -26.93
C LEU A 40 42.48 -13.16 -26.28
N GLU A 41 41.81 -14.04 -27.05
CA GLU A 41 41.59 -15.43 -26.67
C GLU A 41 42.72 -16.28 -27.26
N ASN A 42 43.24 -17.23 -26.47
CA ASN A 42 44.20 -18.28 -26.87
C ASN A 42 45.71 -17.97 -26.82
N LYS A 43 46.29 -17.64 -25.66
CA LYS A 43 47.75 -17.84 -25.41
C LYS A 43 48.12 -18.20 -23.96
N ILE A 44 47.36 -19.06 -23.29
CA ILE A 44 47.83 -19.70 -22.05
C ILE A 44 47.94 -21.20 -22.33
N GLY A 45 49.16 -21.74 -22.28
CA GLY A 45 49.43 -23.17 -22.43
C GLY A 45 48.84 -23.99 -21.26
N PRO A 46 48.77 -25.32 -21.39
CA PRO A 46 48.24 -26.20 -20.36
C PRO A 46 48.98 -26.03 -19.03
N PHE A 47 48.23 -25.81 -17.95
CA PHE A 47 48.77 -25.81 -16.59
C PHE A 47 49.05 -27.25 -16.15
N PHE A 48 50.33 -27.56 -15.92
CA PHE A 48 50.74 -28.78 -15.24
C PHE A 48 51.11 -28.44 -13.81
N CYS A 49 50.40 -29.03 -12.85
CA CYS A 49 50.78 -28.98 -11.44
C CYS A 49 51.20 -30.39 -11.05
N GLU A 50 52.49 -30.66 -10.87
CA GLU A 50 52.96 -31.95 -10.35
C GLU A 50 53.10 -31.87 -8.83
N ASP A 51 52.57 -32.88 -8.14
CA ASP A 51 52.85 -33.09 -6.72
C ASP A 51 54.21 -33.80 -6.67
N LEU A 52 55.30 -33.04 -6.64
CA LEU A 52 56.62 -33.62 -6.45
C LEU A 52 56.78 -33.99 -4.96
N PRO A 53 57.18 -35.24 -4.64
CA PRO A 53 57.64 -35.56 -3.30
C PRO A 53 58.87 -34.70 -2.99
N TYR A 54 58.94 -34.19 -1.76
CA TYR A 54 60.00 -33.31 -1.29
C TYR A 54 61.38 -33.94 -1.51
N GLU A 55 62.14 -33.43 -2.48
CA GLU A 55 63.61 -33.39 -2.52
C GLU A 55 64.01 -32.40 -3.63
N VAL A 56 64.73 -31.35 -3.27
CA VAL A 56 65.21 -30.32 -4.20
C VAL A 56 66.60 -30.72 -4.68
N PRO A 57 66.84 -31.00 -5.98
CA PRO A 57 68.19 -31.11 -6.50
C PRO A 57 68.77 -29.71 -6.74
N THR A 58 69.87 -29.42 -6.06
CA THR A 58 70.74 -28.28 -6.31
C THR A 58 71.52 -28.50 -7.61
N GLU A 59 71.05 -27.96 -8.73
CA GLU A 59 71.92 -27.67 -9.88
C GLU A 59 71.29 -26.56 -10.74
N HIS A 60 71.79 -25.33 -10.57
CA HIS A 60 71.50 -24.21 -11.46
C HIS A 60 72.43 -24.28 -12.67
N ARG A 61 71.86 -24.51 -13.86
CA ARG A 61 72.54 -24.27 -15.13
C ARG A 61 72.19 -22.86 -15.60
N TYR A 62 73.18 -21.96 -15.58
CA TYR A 62 73.12 -20.67 -16.26
C TYR A 62 73.03 -20.93 -17.77
N MET A 63 72.13 -20.22 -18.47
CA MET A 63 72.13 -20.10 -19.93
C MET A 63 72.94 -18.85 -20.26
N ASP A 64 74.04 -19.02 -20.99
CA ASP A 64 74.89 -17.93 -21.48
C ASP A 64 74.17 -17.07 -22.52
N GLU A 65 74.29 -15.75 -22.39
CA GLU A 65 73.72 -14.69 -23.24
C GLU A 65 74.61 -14.31 -24.44
N GLU A 66 75.35 -15.24 -25.03
CA GLU A 66 76.14 -14.98 -26.25
C GLU A 66 75.52 -15.66 -27.46
N ASN A 67 74.59 -14.97 -28.13
CA ASN A 67 74.30 -15.12 -29.57
C ASN A 67 73.27 -14.09 -30.06
N LEU A 68 73.51 -12.82 -29.73
CA LEU A 68 72.85 -11.68 -30.35
C LEU A 68 73.93 -10.65 -30.61
N LEU A 69 74.47 -10.62 -31.84
CA LEU A 69 75.07 -9.48 -32.54
C LEU A 69 76.04 -9.97 -33.63
N GLU A 70 75.50 -10.31 -34.81
CA GLU A 70 76.20 -10.13 -36.08
C GLU A 70 75.16 -9.69 -37.12
N ALA A 71 74.90 -8.38 -37.16
CA ALA A 71 74.23 -7.72 -38.26
C ALA A 71 75.24 -6.72 -38.83
N ASN A 72 75.85 -7.07 -39.97
CA ASN A 72 76.54 -6.12 -40.81
C ASN A 72 76.51 -6.60 -42.26
N ASN A 73 76.17 -5.66 -43.13
CA ASN A 73 76.26 -5.66 -44.58
C ASN A 73 75.16 -6.42 -45.32
N LEU A 74 74.11 -5.69 -45.71
CA LEU A 74 73.54 -5.77 -47.05
C LEU A 74 72.99 -4.39 -47.42
N ASP A 75 73.45 -3.91 -48.57
CA ASP A 75 73.15 -2.63 -49.18
C ASP A 75 71.67 -2.51 -49.58
N GLU A 76 71.25 -1.25 -49.62
CA GLU A 76 69.99 -0.72 -50.10
C GLU A 76 69.67 -1.19 -51.52
N ASP A 77 68.46 -1.75 -51.76
CA ASP A 77 67.61 -1.51 -52.94
C ASP A 77 66.49 -2.58 -53.07
N ASP A 78 65.43 -2.52 -52.23
CA ASP A 78 64.05 -2.82 -52.66
C ASP A 78 63.02 -2.44 -51.56
N PRO A 79 62.15 -1.41 -51.73
CA PRO A 79 61.19 -1.00 -50.70
C PRO A 79 59.89 -1.82 -50.65
N ASP A 80 59.72 -2.85 -51.48
CA ASP A 80 58.45 -3.58 -51.57
C ASP A 80 58.45 -5.00 -50.96
N GLU A 81 59.57 -5.49 -50.41
CA GLU A 81 59.66 -6.85 -49.81
C GLU A 81 59.69 -6.88 -48.26
N GLU A 82 59.70 -5.72 -47.60
CA GLU A 82 59.87 -5.63 -46.12
C GLU A 82 58.57 -5.75 -45.30
N LYS A 83 57.41 -5.96 -45.97
CA LYS A 83 56.11 -6.12 -45.27
C LYS A 83 55.70 -7.58 -45.03
N GLU A 84 56.40 -8.54 -45.62
CA GLU A 84 56.05 -9.96 -45.47
C GLU A 84 56.91 -10.68 -44.41
N GLU A 85 58.15 -10.25 -44.16
CA GLU A 85 59.01 -10.84 -43.12
C GLU A 85 58.68 -10.41 -41.68
N LEU A 86 58.07 -9.23 -41.47
CA LEU A 86 57.61 -8.82 -40.13
C LEU A 86 56.35 -9.57 -39.66
N ARG A 87 55.72 -10.39 -40.51
CA ARG A 87 54.64 -11.31 -40.08
C ARG A 87 55.17 -12.61 -39.46
N ASP A 88 56.42 -12.99 -39.70
CA ASP A 88 56.96 -14.28 -39.25
C ASP A 88 57.80 -14.21 -37.96
N ILE A 89 58.06 -13.01 -37.43
CA ILE A 89 58.72 -12.82 -36.12
C ILE A 89 57.68 -12.58 -35.00
N ARG A 90 56.67 -13.44 -34.95
CA ARG A 90 56.02 -13.80 -33.67
C ARG A 90 56.36 -15.24 -33.35
N LYS A 91 57.67 -15.54 -33.21
CA LYS A 91 58.14 -16.70 -32.45
C LYS A 91 57.56 -16.60 -31.05
N THR A 92 56.39 -17.20 -30.88
CA THR A 92 55.69 -17.27 -29.61
C THR A 92 56.49 -18.26 -28.79
N TYR A 93 57.47 -17.77 -28.02
CA TYR A 93 58.20 -18.59 -27.07
C TYR A 93 57.19 -19.16 -26.08
N GLN A 94 56.80 -20.43 -26.26
CA GLN A 94 56.08 -21.20 -25.25
C GLN A 94 57.06 -21.50 -24.12
N ARG A 95 57.32 -20.51 -23.28
CA ARG A 95 58.00 -20.75 -22.00
C ARG A 95 56.99 -21.41 -21.07
N THR A 96 57.21 -22.68 -20.77
CA THR A 96 56.48 -23.38 -19.71
C THR A 96 56.89 -22.76 -18.38
N ILE A 97 55.99 -22.01 -17.75
CA ILE A 97 56.19 -21.48 -16.41
C ILE A 97 55.74 -22.56 -15.43
N ILE A 98 56.69 -23.16 -14.71
CA ILE A 98 56.38 -24.09 -13.61
C ILE A 98 56.20 -23.27 -12.34
N LEU A 99 54.95 -23.18 -11.87
CA LEU A 99 54.60 -22.55 -10.60
C LEU A 99 54.63 -23.61 -9.50
N MET A 100 55.68 -23.62 -8.68
CA MET A 100 55.73 -24.44 -7.47
C MET A 100 55.08 -23.67 -6.33
N MET A 101 54.02 -24.22 -5.74
CA MET A 101 53.35 -23.58 -4.62
C MET A 101 52.78 -24.59 -3.61
N PRO A 102 52.73 -24.23 -2.31
CA PRO A 102 52.09 -25.05 -1.30
C PRO A 102 50.61 -25.32 -1.65
N LYS A 103 50.12 -26.55 -1.38
CA LYS A 103 48.71 -26.92 -1.57
C LYS A 103 47.76 -25.89 -0.94
N SER A 104 48.07 -25.46 0.29
CA SER A 104 47.30 -24.45 1.02
C SER A 104 47.23 -23.07 0.36
N SER A 105 48.16 -22.73 -0.53
CA SER A 105 48.22 -21.45 -1.23
C SER A 105 47.57 -21.47 -2.62
N ARG A 106 47.33 -22.66 -3.20
CA ARG A 106 46.77 -22.81 -4.56
C ARG A 106 45.45 -22.08 -4.71
N VAL A 107 44.48 -22.40 -3.86
CA VAL A 107 43.12 -21.85 -3.97
C VAL A 107 43.12 -20.33 -3.80
N SER A 108 43.91 -19.80 -2.87
CA SER A 108 44.05 -18.35 -2.66
C SER A 108 44.65 -17.65 -3.88
N PHE A 109 45.61 -18.28 -4.55
CA PHE A 109 46.20 -17.76 -5.78
C PHE A 109 45.21 -17.78 -6.94
N LEU A 110 44.50 -18.90 -7.12
CA LEU A 110 43.49 -19.05 -8.16
C LEU A 110 42.37 -18.02 -8.02
N LEU A 111 41.90 -17.76 -6.80
CA LEU A 111 40.81 -16.80 -6.54
C LEU A 111 41.24 -15.32 -6.63
N LYS A 112 42.52 -14.99 -6.45
CA LYS A 112 43.01 -13.59 -6.57
C LYS A 112 43.06 -13.10 -8.01
N SER A 113 43.15 -14.01 -8.97
CA SER A 113 43.07 -13.66 -10.39
C SER A 113 41.62 -13.29 -10.74
N LYS A 114 41.41 -12.13 -11.37
CA LYS A 114 40.09 -11.52 -11.61
C LYS A 114 39.18 -12.38 -12.52
N GLY A 115 38.58 -13.46 -12.00
CA GLY A 115 37.50 -14.25 -12.61
C GLY A 115 37.89 -15.20 -13.77
N GLN A 116 38.76 -14.79 -14.70
CA GLN A 116 39.03 -15.53 -15.94
C GLN A 116 39.64 -16.92 -15.72
N LEU A 117 40.65 -17.02 -14.85
CA LEU A 117 41.33 -18.28 -14.54
C LEU A 117 40.39 -19.28 -13.85
N PHE A 118 39.44 -18.80 -13.06
CA PHE A 118 38.45 -19.65 -12.42
C PHE A 118 37.52 -20.32 -13.43
N SER A 119 37.01 -19.55 -14.40
CA SER A 119 36.15 -20.04 -15.48
C SER A 119 36.84 -21.17 -16.27
N ILE A 120 38.13 -20.97 -16.60
CA ILE A 120 38.95 -21.96 -17.29
C ILE A 120 39.14 -23.22 -16.45
N ILE A 121 39.41 -23.09 -15.15
CA ILE A 121 39.63 -24.24 -14.25
C ILE A 121 38.35 -25.06 -14.08
N LEU A 122 37.20 -24.40 -13.90
CA LEU A 122 35.91 -25.09 -13.89
C LEU A 122 35.65 -25.82 -15.21
N GLN A 123 35.90 -25.16 -16.34
CA GLN A 123 35.69 -25.78 -17.65
C GLN A 123 36.57 -27.02 -17.83
N GLN A 124 37.86 -26.96 -17.47
CA GLN A 124 38.77 -28.10 -17.55
C GLN A 124 38.36 -29.24 -16.61
N PHE A 125 37.95 -28.93 -15.38
CA PHE A 125 37.43 -29.92 -14.46
C PHE A 125 36.17 -30.63 -14.97
N LEU A 126 35.27 -29.88 -15.62
CA LEU A 126 34.04 -30.44 -16.15
C LEU A 126 34.28 -31.39 -17.32
N ILE A 127 35.34 -31.21 -18.10
CA ILE A 127 35.62 -31.99 -19.31
C ILE A 127 36.43 -33.26 -19.00
N SER A 128 37.33 -33.23 -18.00
CA SER A 128 38.31 -34.32 -17.83
C SER A 128 38.07 -35.21 -16.58
N PRO A 129 37.80 -36.51 -16.75
CA PRO A 129 37.61 -37.44 -15.62
C PRO A 129 38.89 -37.68 -14.81
N THR A 130 40.08 -37.55 -15.41
CA THR A 130 41.37 -37.75 -14.73
C THR A 130 41.68 -36.64 -13.72
N TRP A 131 41.08 -35.45 -13.89
CA TRP A 131 41.24 -34.33 -12.97
C TRP A 131 40.52 -34.54 -11.64
N LYS A 132 39.54 -35.46 -11.62
CA LYS A 132 38.67 -35.69 -10.47
C LYS A 132 39.42 -36.11 -9.21
N ALA A 133 40.45 -36.94 -9.33
CA ALA A 133 41.19 -37.43 -8.16
C ALA A 133 42.22 -36.41 -7.64
N LYS A 134 42.85 -35.65 -8.53
CA LYS A 134 43.99 -34.78 -8.19
C LYS A 134 43.59 -33.42 -7.63
N TRP A 135 42.46 -32.88 -8.09
CA TRP A 135 42.01 -31.53 -7.76
C TRP A 135 40.76 -31.51 -6.89
N HIS A 136 40.30 -32.67 -6.43
CA HIS A 136 39.06 -32.80 -5.66
C HIS A 136 38.99 -31.77 -4.51
N ASP A 137 40.03 -31.73 -3.67
CA ASP A 137 40.06 -30.90 -2.46
C ASP A 137 40.21 -29.41 -2.80
N ASP A 138 41.00 -29.08 -3.82
CA ASP A 138 41.16 -27.70 -4.29
C ASP A 138 39.82 -27.16 -4.82
N ILE A 139 39.10 -27.96 -5.61
CA ILE A 139 37.81 -27.58 -6.17
C ILE A 139 36.74 -27.52 -5.09
N LEU A 140 36.75 -28.45 -4.14
CA LEU A 140 35.90 -28.42 -2.97
C LEU A 140 36.11 -27.11 -2.18
N GLN A 141 37.35 -26.73 -1.94
CA GLN A 141 37.70 -25.49 -1.24
C GLN A 141 37.30 -24.24 -2.04
N ILE A 142 37.49 -24.24 -3.36
CA ILE A 142 37.02 -23.16 -4.24
C ILE A 142 35.49 -23.03 -4.16
N CYS A 143 34.75 -24.13 -4.34
CA CYS A 143 33.30 -24.13 -4.23
C CYS A 143 32.85 -23.63 -2.84
N ASN A 144 33.53 -24.05 -1.78
CA ASN A 144 33.24 -23.58 -0.43
C ASN A 144 33.39 -22.07 -0.26
N ILE A 145 34.42 -21.49 -0.88
CA ILE A 145 34.67 -20.04 -0.79
C ILE A 145 33.63 -19.27 -1.61
N LEU A 146 33.29 -19.76 -2.82
CA LEU A 146 32.35 -19.10 -3.71
C LEU A 146 30.91 -19.17 -3.19
N LEU A 147 30.50 -20.35 -2.72
CA LEU A 147 29.18 -20.55 -2.14
C LEU A 147 29.01 -19.84 -0.79
N LYS A 148 30.10 -19.34 -0.17
CA LYS A 148 30.03 -18.60 1.10
C LYS A 148 29.32 -17.25 0.96
N SER A 149 29.38 -16.62 -0.22
CA SER A 149 28.67 -15.37 -0.49
C SER A 149 27.29 -15.56 -1.12
N ILE A 150 26.85 -16.81 -1.25
CA ILE A 150 25.56 -17.15 -1.85
C ILE A 150 24.59 -17.46 -0.72
N ASP A 151 23.48 -16.75 -0.73
CA ASP A 151 22.36 -17.01 0.16
C ASP A 151 21.05 -16.97 -0.64
N TRP A 152 19.95 -17.36 0.00
CA TRP A 152 18.64 -17.39 -0.65
C TRP A 152 18.05 -15.99 -0.91
N LYS A 153 18.61 -14.94 -0.29
CA LYS A 153 18.19 -13.55 -0.52
C LYS A 153 18.84 -12.99 -1.79
N HIS A 154 20.06 -13.42 -2.07
CA HIS A 154 20.93 -13.00 -3.16
C HIS A 154 21.51 -14.25 -3.82
N PRO A 155 20.68 -15.07 -4.49
CA PRO A 155 21.12 -16.35 -5.03
C PRO A 155 22.27 -16.21 -6.03
N THR A 156 22.38 -15.08 -6.73
CA THR A 156 23.51 -14.79 -7.64
C THR A 156 24.76 -14.24 -6.91
N GLY A 157 24.61 -13.72 -5.68
CA GLY A 157 25.67 -12.96 -5.01
C GLY A 157 26.23 -11.82 -5.88
N HIS A 158 27.53 -11.56 -5.76
CA HIS A 158 28.29 -10.64 -6.63
C HIS A 158 29.00 -11.34 -7.80
N MET A 159 28.66 -12.59 -8.10
CA MET A 159 29.41 -13.38 -9.06
C MET A 159 29.18 -12.95 -10.52
N TYR A 160 30.16 -13.28 -11.36
CA TYR A 160 30.22 -12.98 -12.79
C TYR A 160 29.29 -13.90 -13.59
N ASN A 161 28.94 -13.46 -14.81
CA ASN A 161 28.11 -14.05 -15.89
C ASN A 161 27.36 -15.40 -15.67
N GLU A 162 26.19 -15.53 -16.29
CA GLU A 162 25.32 -16.72 -16.26
C GLU A 162 26.06 -18.06 -16.51
N ALA A 163 27.03 -18.07 -17.42
CA ALA A 163 27.77 -19.28 -17.80
C ALA A 163 28.64 -19.82 -16.65
N ASP A 164 29.24 -18.96 -15.84
CA ASP A 164 30.08 -19.36 -14.70
C ASP A 164 29.24 -19.99 -13.58
N TYR A 165 27.98 -19.59 -13.40
CA TYR A 165 27.04 -20.23 -12.47
C TYR A 165 26.71 -21.65 -12.89
N ILE A 166 26.34 -21.85 -14.16
CA ILE A 166 26.00 -23.17 -14.69
C ILE A 166 27.19 -24.13 -14.54
N ARG A 167 28.41 -23.64 -14.80
CA ARG A 167 29.65 -24.42 -14.61
C ARG A 167 29.90 -24.75 -13.15
N LEU A 168 29.74 -23.78 -12.24
CA LEU A 168 29.91 -24.00 -10.80
C LEU A 168 28.93 -25.07 -10.30
N ILE A 169 27.64 -24.94 -10.63
CA ILE A 169 26.61 -25.89 -10.21
C ILE A 169 26.88 -27.29 -10.77
N SER A 170 27.26 -27.38 -12.05
CA SER A 170 27.66 -28.64 -12.68
C SER A 170 28.87 -29.27 -11.98
N GLY A 171 29.84 -28.45 -11.57
CA GLY A 171 31.03 -28.89 -10.84
C GLY A 171 30.66 -29.44 -9.46
N VAL A 172 29.83 -28.71 -8.71
CA VAL A 172 29.34 -29.12 -7.38
C VAL A 172 28.62 -30.46 -7.45
N CYS A 173 27.80 -30.70 -8.48
CA CYS A 173 27.07 -31.97 -8.62
C CYS A 173 27.98 -33.14 -8.95
N LYS A 174 29.10 -32.91 -9.64
CA LYS A 174 30.12 -33.93 -9.91
C LYS A 174 30.97 -34.30 -8.69
N LEU A 175 31.12 -33.38 -7.72
CA LEU A 175 31.88 -33.59 -6.48
C LEU A 175 31.20 -34.57 -5.52
N ASP A 176 29.89 -34.82 -5.65
CA ASP A 176 29.14 -35.73 -4.76
C ASP A 176 29.22 -35.36 -3.27
N ASN A 177 29.36 -34.06 -2.96
CA ASN A 177 29.44 -33.58 -1.58
C ASN A 177 28.13 -32.92 -1.15
N ARG A 178 27.38 -33.59 -0.26
CA ARG A 178 26.09 -33.13 0.26
C ARG A 178 26.13 -31.71 0.85
N SER A 179 27.19 -31.37 1.58
CA SER A 179 27.28 -30.06 2.26
C SER A 179 27.52 -28.89 1.30
N VAL A 180 28.19 -29.15 0.18
CA VAL A 180 28.47 -28.16 -0.86
C VAL A 180 27.22 -27.99 -1.71
N LEU A 181 26.58 -29.09 -2.07
CA LEU A 181 25.35 -29.08 -2.85
C LEU A 181 24.21 -28.39 -2.11
N ALA A 182 24.05 -28.64 -0.79
CA ALA A 182 23.07 -27.93 0.03
C ALA A 182 23.25 -26.40 -0.01
N ARG A 183 24.50 -25.91 0.00
CA ARG A 183 24.82 -24.48 -0.14
C ARG A 183 24.66 -23.94 -1.55
N ALA A 184 24.69 -24.81 -2.56
CA ALA A 184 24.46 -24.44 -3.95
C ALA A 184 22.96 -24.41 -4.32
N LEU A 185 22.06 -24.91 -3.47
CA LEU A 185 20.62 -24.93 -3.76
C LEU A 185 20.01 -23.57 -4.15
N PRO A 186 20.36 -22.42 -3.51
CA PRO A 186 19.87 -21.11 -3.95
C PRO A 186 20.14 -20.85 -5.44
N LEU A 187 21.32 -21.23 -5.93
CA LEU A 187 21.67 -21.10 -7.34
C LEU A 187 20.86 -22.04 -8.23
N VAL A 188 20.66 -23.27 -7.77
CA VAL A 188 19.94 -24.31 -8.53
C VAL A 188 18.49 -23.89 -8.80
N PHE A 189 17.85 -23.18 -7.86
CA PHE A 189 16.44 -22.77 -7.97
C PHE A 189 16.23 -21.38 -8.56
N HIS A 190 17.27 -20.54 -8.58
CA HIS A 190 17.14 -19.19 -9.11
C HIS A 190 17.05 -19.16 -10.65
N ASP A 191 17.73 -20.08 -11.33
CA ASP A 191 17.77 -20.17 -12.78
C ASP A 191 17.13 -21.48 -13.26
N GLY A 192 16.02 -21.36 -14.00
CA GLY A 192 15.29 -22.50 -14.57
C GLY A 192 16.12 -23.35 -15.54
N ASN A 193 17.25 -22.84 -16.04
CA ASN A 193 18.18 -23.58 -16.90
C ASN A 193 18.88 -24.74 -16.17
N VAL A 194 18.78 -24.81 -14.84
CA VAL A 194 19.49 -25.80 -14.01
C VAL A 194 18.58 -26.93 -13.52
N PHE A 195 17.37 -27.04 -14.07
CA PHE A 195 16.38 -28.07 -13.74
C PHE A 195 16.95 -29.50 -13.75
N ASN A 196 17.70 -29.86 -14.80
CA ASN A 196 18.29 -31.20 -14.94
C ASN A 196 19.22 -31.54 -13.76
N VAL A 197 19.90 -30.53 -13.21
CA VAL A 197 20.81 -30.70 -12.09
C VAL A 197 20.04 -30.85 -10.78
N ALA A 198 18.95 -30.10 -10.59
CA ALA A 198 18.04 -30.27 -9.46
C ALA A 198 17.44 -31.69 -9.45
N GLN A 199 16.98 -32.16 -10.62
CA GLN A 199 16.41 -33.49 -10.77
C GLN A 199 17.44 -34.59 -10.48
N ALA A 200 18.64 -34.52 -11.08
CA ALA A 200 19.70 -35.50 -10.83
C ALA A 200 20.12 -35.54 -9.35
N THR A 201 20.08 -34.40 -8.67
CA THR A 201 20.35 -34.28 -7.24
C THR A 201 19.30 -35.04 -6.41
N ILE A 202 18.01 -34.89 -6.76
CA ILE A 202 16.90 -35.59 -6.08
C ILE A 202 16.99 -37.09 -6.32
N GLU A 203 17.24 -37.52 -7.54
CA GLU A 203 17.40 -38.94 -7.89
C GLU A 203 18.56 -39.57 -7.10
N ARG A 204 19.61 -38.79 -6.83
CA ARG A 204 20.81 -39.28 -6.12
C ARG A 204 20.66 -39.33 -4.60
N TYR A 205 20.09 -38.29 -3.97
CA TYR A 205 20.05 -38.19 -2.50
C TYR A 205 18.66 -38.39 -1.88
N GLY A 206 17.63 -38.51 -2.71
CA GLY A 206 16.23 -38.66 -2.29
C GLY A 206 15.55 -37.33 -1.99
N SER A 207 14.21 -37.32 -2.09
CA SER A 207 13.38 -36.14 -1.79
C SER A 207 13.49 -35.70 -0.33
N THR A 208 13.63 -36.63 0.60
CA THR A 208 13.73 -36.35 2.05
C THR A 208 14.97 -35.54 2.41
N TRP A 209 16.09 -35.73 1.70
CA TRP A 209 17.29 -34.91 1.87
C TRP A 209 17.05 -33.48 1.40
N LEU A 210 16.43 -33.31 0.23
CA LEU A 210 16.10 -31.99 -0.32
C LEU A 210 15.11 -31.25 0.58
N GLU A 211 14.06 -31.92 1.05
CA GLU A 211 13.09 -31.40 2.01
C GLU A 211 13.78 -30.84 3.26
N LYS A 212 14.69 -31.62 3.86
CA LYS A 212 15.44 -31.18 5.04
C LYS A 212 16.31 -29.96 4.76
N CYS A 213 16.99 -29.93 3.62
CA CYS A 213 17.83 -28.79 3.24
C CYS A 213 17.01 -27.52 2.99
N LEU A 214 15.86 -27.64 2.31
CA LEU A 214 14.96 -26.53 2.07
C LEU A 214 14.30 -26.04 3.36
N ASP A 215 13.91 -26.94 4.26
CA ASP A 215 13.35 -26.60 5.57
C ASP A 215 14.37 -25.87 6.46
N GLU A 216 15.64 -26.31 6.48
CA GLU A 216 16.74 -25.60 7.14
C GLU A 216 17.00 -24.22 6.51
N ALA A 217 16.98 -24.15 5.19
CA ALA A 217 17.11 -22.88 4.46
C ALA A 217 15.99 -21.90 4.78
N LEU A 218 14.74 -22.34 4.77
CA LEU A 218 13.58 -21.51 5.10
C LEU A 218 13.68 -21.01 6.55
N ARG A 219 14.09 -21.85 7.50
CA ARG A 219 14.33 -21.43 8.89
C ARG A 219 15.42 -20.37 9.03
N SER A 220 16.43 -20.37 8.16
CA SER A 220 17.52 -19.40 8.18
C SER A 220 17.13 -17.99 7.68
N VAL A 221 15.98 -17.88 7.00
CA VAL A 221 15.47 -16.61 6.46
C VAL A 221 14.43 -16.05 7.42
N ASP A 222 14.60 -14.85 7.97
CA ASP A 222 13.66 -14.29 8.96
C ASP A 222 12.35 -13.74 8.36
N ASP A 223 12.30 -13.51 7.06
CA ASP A 223 11.21 -12.79 6.41
C ASP A 223 10.27 -13.72 5.64
N LEU A 224 8.96 -13.61 5.87
CA LEU A 224 7.96 -14.47 5.23
C LEU A 224 7.97 -14.30 3.71
N TYR A 225 8.16 -13.07 3.24
CA TYR A 225 8.15 -12.78 1.81
C TYR A 225 9.35 -13.41 1.11
N ASP A 226 10.55 -13.32 1.69
CA ASP A 226 11.72 -14.02 1.15
C ASP A 226 11.52 -15.55 1.20
N ARG A 227 11.00 -16.09 2.32
CA ARG A 227 10.70 -17.52 2.44
C ARG A 227 9.71 -18.01 1.38
N GLY A 228 8.60 -17.30 1.18
CA GLY A 228 7.62 -17.70 0.17
C GLY A 228 8.16 -17.55 -1.25
N ARG A 229 9.03 -16.57 -1.52
CA ARG A 229 9.71 -16.44 -2.83
C ARG A 229 10.57 -17.67 -3.12
N ILE A 230 11.30 -18.16 -2.11
CA ILE A 230 12.08 -19.39 -2.21
C ILE A 230 11.17 -20.56 -2.58
N ILE A 231 10.00 -20.71 -1.93
CA ILE A 231 9.07 -21.80 -2.26
C ILE A 231 8.52 -21.66 -3.67
N GLU A 232 8.24 -20.44 -4.14
CA GLU A 232 7.81 -20.19 -5.52
C GLU A 232 8.90 -20.58 -6.54
N GLU A 233 10.15 -20.20 -6.30
CA GLU A 233 11.30 -20.58 -7.13
C GLU A 233 11.50 -22.11 -7.15
N VAL A 234 11.41 -22.75 -5.99
CA VAL A 234 11.46 -24.21 -5.87
C VAL A 234 10.32 -24.88 -6.61
N THR A 235 9.10 -24.37 -6.49
CA THR A 235 7.90 -24.96 -7.13
C THR A 235 7.92 -24.78 -8.65
N ALA A 236 8.41 -23.63 -9.12
CA ALA A 236 8.58 -23.36 -10.54
C ALA A 236 9.62 -24.30 -11.17
N THR A 237 10.68 -24.61 -10.42
CA THR A 237 11.73 -25.53 -10.88
C THR A 237 11.27 -26.98 -10.73
N LEU A 238 10.76 -27.39 -9.57
CA LEU A 238 10.35 -28.76 -9.26
C LEU A 238 8.84 -28.80 -9.00
N PRO A 239 8.02 -29.08 -10.03
CA PRO A 239 6.58 -29.22 -9.87
C PRO A 239 6.22 -30.55 -9.19
N ASN A 240 6.57 -30.68 -7.90
CA ASN A 240 6.18 -31.79 -7.03
C ASN A 240 5.22 -31.26 -5.95
N PRO A 241 3.90 -31.53 -6.09
CA PRO A 241 2.88 -31.01 -5.18
C PRO A 241 3.11 -31.40 -3.71
N LEU A 242 3.63 -32.60 -3.43
CA LEU A 242 3.86 -33.08 -2.06
C LEU A 242 5.02 -32.33 -1.38
N LEU A 243 6.11 -32.10 -2.12
CA LEU A 243 7.24 -31.30 -1.64
C LEU A 243 6.79 -29.87 -1.36
N THR A 244 6.16 -29.23 -2.36
CA THR A 244 5.65 -27.87 -2.24
C THR A 244 4.69 -27.74 -1.06
N PHE A 245 3.82 -28.72 -0.85
CA PHE A 245 2.92 -28.77 0.29
C PHE A 245 3.67 -28.77 1.63
N GLY A 246 4.62 -29.68 1.83
CA GLY A 246 5.39 -29.77 3.08
C GLY A 246 6.14 -28.47 3.40
N LEU A 247 6.69 -27.80 2.38
CA LEU A 247 7.39 -26.52 2.55
C LEU A 247 6.45 -25.40 3.00
N TYR A 248 5.30 -25.23 2.35
CA TYR A 248 4.34 -24.21 2.76
C TYR A 248 3.69 -24.52 4.11
N GLN A 249 3.47 -25.80 4.44
CA GLN A 249 2.99 -26.17 5.77
C GLN A 249 4.01 -25.79 6.86
N SER A 250 5.30 -26.06 6.63
CA SER A 250 6.39 -25.62 7.52
C SER A 250 6.41 -24.09 7.63
N LEU A 251 6.29 -23.39 6.49
CA LEU A 251 6.22 -21.92 6.44
C LEU A 251 5.09 -21.36 7.29
N LEU A 252 3.86 -21.84 7.07
CA LEU A 252 2.66 -21.36 7.76
C LEU A 252 2.66 -21.72 9.25
N SER A 253 3.23 -22.87 9.61
CA SER A 253 3.34 -23.29 11.02
C SER A 253 4.29 -22.42 11.84
N SER A 254 5.31 -21.85 11.19
CA SER A 254 6.31 -20.98 11.82
C SER A 254 6.03 -19.48 11.64
N PHE A 255 4.97 -19.13 10.90
CA PHE A 255 4.65 -17.75 10.60
C PHE A 255 4.17 -16.98 11.84
N GLN A 256 4.79 -15.83 12.07
CA GLN A 256 4.34 -14.82 13.02
C GLN A 256 4.36 -13.46 12.30
N PRO A 257 3.20 -12.79 12.13
CA PRO A 257 3.15 -11.51 11.44
C PRO A 257 3.95 -10.47 12.22
N LYS A 258 4.85 -9.78 11.52
CA LYS A 258 5.62 -8.68 12.12
C LYS A 258 4.69 -7.51 12.42
N THR A 259 4.89 -6.85 13.56
CA THR A 259 4.08 -5.68 13.97
C THR A 259 4.48 -4.39 13.22
N GLU A 260 5.70 -4.35 12.67
CA GLU A 260 6.24 -3.22 11.93
C GLU A 260 5.47 -2.93 10.63
N TYR A 261 5.39 -1.65 10.26
CA TYR A 261 4.48 -1.22 9.19
C TYR A 261 4.76 -1.86 7.83
N LEU A 262 6.01 -1.80 7.38
CA LEU A 262 6.38 -2.30 6.07
C LEU A 262 6.37 -3.83 6.02
N ALA A 263 6.78 -4.47 7.10
CA ALA A 263 6.84 -5.93 7.18
C ALA A 263 5.44 -6.58 7.09
N SER A 264 4.45 -6.04 7.83
CA SER A 264 3.07 -6.53 7.76
C SER A 264 2.47 -6.46 6.35
N PHE A 265 2.90 -5.52 5.51
CA PHE A 265 2.43 -5.41 4.13
C PHE A 265 2.98 -6.55 3.26
N TYR A 266 4.28 -6.83 3.32
CA TYR A 266 4.90 -7.92 2.56
C TYR A 266 4.43 -9.31 3.03
N ASP A 267 4.20 -9.48 4.33
CA ASP A 267 3.63 -10.70 4.89
C ASP A 267 2.21 -10.95 4.32
N ALA A 268 1.36 -9.92 4.33
CA ALA A 268 0.02 -9.98 3.76
C ALA A 268 0.04 -10.22 2.24
N GLU A 269 0.99 -9.62 1.54
CA GLU A 269 1.21 -9.86 0.11
C GLU A 269 1.54 -11.31 -0.16
N MET A 270 2.56 -11.85 0.49
CA MET A 270 2.96 -13.24 0.29
C MET A 270 1.82 -14.21 0.58
N LEU A 271 1.09 -14.01 1.68
CA LEU A 271 -0.05 -14.87 2.01
C LEU A 271 -1.17 -14.79 0.98
N ALA A 272 -1.44 -13.61 0.41
CA ALA A 272 -2.40 -13.50 -0.67
C ALA A 272 -1.95 -14.24 -1.94
N ARG A 273 -0.65 -14.21 -2.26
CA ARG A 273 -0.07 -14.97 -3.38
C ARG A 273 -0.22 -16.47 -3.16
N ILE A 274 0.09 -16.96 -1.95
CA ILE A 274 -0.11 -18.37 -1.57
C ILE A 274 -1.58 -18.76 -1.72
N ALA A 275 -2.51 -17.93 -1.24
CA ALA A 275 -3.94 -18.21 -1.36
C ALA A 275 -4.38 -18.33 -2.83
N VAL A 276 -3.86 -17.48 -3.72
CA VAL A 276 -4.18 -17.55 -5.16
C VAL A 276 -3.64 -18.84 -5.78
N THR A 277 -2.39 -19.19 -5.49
CA THR A 277 -1.76 -20.44 -5.95
C THR A 277 -2.55 -21.66 -5.50
N TRP A 278 -3.14 -21.62 -4.30
CA TRP A 278 -3.93 -22.70 -3.71
C TRP A 278 -5.43 -22.55 -3.90
N SER A 279 -5.89 -21.71 -4.82
CA SER A 279 -7.33 -21.42 -4.98
C SER A 279 -8.19 -22.64 -5.30
N GLN A 280 -7.60 -23.71 -5.82
CA GLN A 280 -8.26 -24.99 -6.13
C GLN A 280 -7.82 -26.14 -5.21
N ASP A 281 -6.99 -25.85 -4.21
CA ASP A 281 -6.38 -26.85 -3.35
C ASP A 281 -7.09 -26.90 -1.98
N GLU A 282 -7.30 -28.11 -1.45
CA GLU A 282 -7.87 -28.35 -0.11
C GLU A 282 -7.00 -27.73 1.00
N LEU A 283 -5.71 -27.53 0.72
CA LEU A 283 -4.75 -26.86 1.61
C LEU A 283 -5.14 -25.43 1.98
N LEU A 284 -5.88 -24.77 1.10
CA LEU A 284 -6.42 -23.45 1.39
C LEU A 284 -7.32 -23.48 2.63
N HIS A 285 -8.20 -24.47 2.71
CA HIS A 285 -9.16 -24.63 3.79
C HIS A 285 -8.57 -25.33 5.02
N THR A 286 -7.68 -26.30 4.83
CA THR A 286 -7.13 -27.11 5.93
C THR A 286 -5.91 -26.48 6.61
N CYS A 287 -5.13 -25.65 5.89
CA CYS A 287 -3.88 -25.07 6.42
C CYS A 287 -3.87 -23.55 6.41
N TRP A 288 -4.12 -22.92 5.25
CA TRP A 288 -3.95 -21.48 5.09
C TRP A 288 -5.00 -20.68 5.89
N ILE A 289 -6.29 -20.97 5.73
CA ILE A 289 -7.37 -20.24 6.40
C ILE A 289 -7.27 -20.34 7.93
N PRO A 290 -7.09 -21.53 8.54
CA PRO A 290 -6.89 -21.65 9.98
C PRO A 290 -5.70 -20.85 10.49
N THR A 291 -4.60 -20.82 9.72
CA THR A 291 -3.40 -20.06 10.07
C THR A 291 -3.70 -18.56 10.08
N VAL A 292 -4.33 -18.03 9.04
CA VAL A 292 -4.71 -16.61 8.97
C VAL A 292 -5.72 -16.23 10.06
N LYS A 293 -6.69 -17.11 10.35
CA LYS A 293 -7.68 -16.89 11.42
C LYS A 293 -7.04 -16.75 12.81
N LYS A 294 -5.86 -17.36 13.08
CA LYS A 294 -5.12 -17.13 14.33
C LYS A 294 -4.71 -15.67 14.54
N PHE A 295 -4.61 -14.90 13.45
CA PHE A 295 -4.23 -13.49 13.48
C PHE A 295 -5.44 -12.55 13.32
N SER A 296 -6.65 -13.06 13.57
CA SER A 296 -7.90 -12.31 13.45
C SER A 296 -7.94 -11.02 14.27
N ASP A 297 -7.19 -10.95 15.37
CA ASP A 297 -7.17 -9.78 16.25
C ASP A 297 -6.16 -8.72 15.82
N ASN A 298 -5.25 -9.05 14.88
CA ASN A 298 -4.38 -8.07 14.25
C ASN A 298 -5.16 -7.35 13.13
N THR A 299 -5.95 -6.35 13.54
CA THR A 299 -6.76 -5.48 12.68
C THR A 299 -6.01 -5.04 11.43
N ARG A 300 -4.78 -4.58 11.61
CA ARG A 300 -3.99 -3.99 10.54
C ARG A 300 -3.53 -5.02 9.52
N PHE A 301 -2.91 -6.11 9.97
CA PHE A 301 -2.50 -7.21 9.10
C PHE A 301 -3.68 -7.72 8.27
N MET A 302 -4.83 -7.92 8.91
CA MET A 302 -5.97 -8.47 8.20
C MET A 302 -6.62 -7.47 7.22
N LEU A 303 -6.63 -6.17 7.55
CA LEU A 303 -7.10 -5.14 6.61
C LEU A 303 -6.16 -5.03 5.40
N GLU A 304 -4.85 -5.14 5.59
CA GLU A 304 -3.89 -5.20 4.49
C GLU A 304 -4.11 -6.49 3.66
N LEU A 305 -4.28 -7.65 4.30
CA LEU A 305 -4.52 -8.92 3.60
C LEU A 305 -5.81 -8.89 2.76
N MET A 306 -6.90 -8.34 3.30
CA MET A 306 -8.21 -8.31 2.62
C MET A 306 -8.34 -7.15 1.65
N GLY A 307 -7.75 -6.00 1.98
CA GLY A 307 -7.86 -4.73 1.26
C GLY A 307 -6.70 -4.42 0.32
N SER A 308 -5.65 -5.25 0.29
CA SER A 308 -4.53 -5.12 -0.62
C SER A 308 -5.01 -5.19 -2.08
N SER A 309 -5.10 -4.01 -2.68
CA SER A 309 -4.91 -3.83 -4.11
C SER A 309 -3.42 -3.63 -4.29
N PHE A 310 -2.65 -4.71 -4.45
CA PHE A 310 -1.20 -4.63 -4.60
C PHE A 310 -0.85 -3.56 -5.63
N ARG A 311 0.00 -2.60 -5.23
CA ARG A 311 0.22 -1.30 -5.92
C ARG A 311 0.72 -1.45 -7.35
N ASP A 312 1.12 -2.66 -7.74
CA ASP A 312 1.60 -2.94 -9.08
C ASP A 312 0.43 -2.99 -10.08
N LYS A 313 0.13 -1.83 -10.67
CA LYS A 313 -0.84 -1.67 -11.77
C LYS A 313 -0.59 -2.63 -12.94
N LYS A 314 0.60 -3.21 -13.06
CA LYS A 314 0.93 -4.20 -14.10
C LYS A 314 0.56 -5.63 -13.73
N ARG A 315 0.35 -5.96 -12.45
CA ARG A 315 -0.04 -7.29 -11.98
C ARG A 315 -1.51 -7.26 -11.56
N VAL A 316 -2.39 -7.28 -12.56
CA VAL A 316 -3.86 -7.21 -12.48
C VAL A 316 -4.52 -8.33 -11.64
N LEU A 317 -3.78 -9.27 -11.05
CA LEU A 317 -4.32 -10.62 -10.86
C LEU A 317 -4.19 -11.32 -9.51
N GLN A 318 -3.87 -10.68 -8.38
CA GLN A 318 -3.86 -11.43 -7.12
C GLN A 318 -4.66 -10.76 -6.00
N HIS A 319 -5.96 -10.59 -6.26
CA HIS A 319 -6.93 -10.55 -5.18
C HIS A 319 -7.04 -11.94 -4.55
N LEU A 320 -7.24 -12.05 -3.23
CA LEU A 320 -7.59 -13.35 -2.60
C LEU A 320 -8.68 -14.11 -3.41
N PRO A 321 -8.68 -15.44 -3.42
CA PRO A 321 -9.79 -16.20 -3.98
C PRO A 321 -11.11 -15.81 -3.29
N GLU A 322 -12.22 -15.83 -4.04
CA GLU A 322 -13.55 -15.53 -3.50
C GLU A 322 -13.92 -16.40 -2.29
N PRO A 323 -13.71 -17.73 -2.28
CA PRO A 323 -14.01 -18.57 -1.11
C PRO A 323 -13.29 -18.12 0.15
N VAL A 324 -12.00 -17.77 0.02
CA VAL A 324 -11.17 -17.30 1.12
C VAL A 324 -11.68 -15.97 1.66
N PHE A 325 -11.99 -15.03 0.77
CA PHE A 325 -12.51 -13.74 1.15
C PHE A 325 -13.83 -13.89 1.92
N LYS A 326 -14.74 -14.75 1.44
CA LYS A 326 -16.01 -15.06 2.12
C LYS A 326 -15.78 -15.64 3.51
N GLU A 327 -14.83 -16.55 3.66
CA GLU A 327 -14.52 -17.17 4.96
C GLU A 327 -13.87 -16.21 5.97
N LEU A 328 -13.05 -15.26 5.49
CA LEU A 328 -12.38 -14.28 6.36
C LEU A 328 -13.26 -13.07 6.69
N LEU A 329 -14.27 -12.77 5.87
CA LEU A 329 -15.11 -11.57 6.02
C LEU A 329 -15.83 -11.49 7.39
N PRO A 330 -16.47 -12.54 7.93
CA PRO A 330 -17.13 -12.47 9.24
C PRO A 330 -16.17 -12.09 10.38
N VAL A 331 -14.95 -12.62 10.32
CA VAL A 331 -13.88 -12.33 11.29
C VAL A 331 -13.43 -10.86 11.17
N MET A 332 -13.48 -10.33 9.95
CA MET A 332 -13.05 -8.98 9.62
C MET A 332 -14.09 -7.89 9.78
N ALA A 333 -15.37 -8.23 9.80
CA ALA A 333 -16.44 -7.26 9.88
C ALA A 333 -16.31 -6.35 11.13
N LYS A 334 -15.75 -6.85 12.24
CA LYS A 334 -15.50 -6.06 13.46
C LYS A 334 -14.42 -4.97 13.30
N HIS A 335 -13.57 -5.08 12.28
CA HIS A 335 -12.42 -4.21 12.03
C HIS A 335 -12.69 -3.13 10.98
N LEU A 336 -13.84 -3.18 10.31
CA LEU A 336 -14.24 -2.26 9.24
C LEU A 336 -14.85 -0.97 9.82
N ASP A 337 -14.05 -0.27 10.62
CA ASP A 337 -14.42 1.00 11.24
C ASP A 337 -13.63 2.17 10.62
N PRO A 338 -14.31 3.14 9.96
CA PRO A 338 -13.66 4.29 9.35
C PRO A 338 -13.08 5.28 10.37
N ILE A 339 -13.32 5.14 11.68
CA ILE A 339 -12.71 6.01 12.70
C ILE A 339 -11.18 6.04 12.57
N ASN A 340 -10.55 4.90 12.27
CA ASN A 340 -9.12 4.87 12.01
C ASN A 340 -8.81 5.30 10.56
N LYS A 341 -8.29 6.52 10.41
CA LYS A 341 -7.94 7.11 9.11
C LYS A 341 -6.94 6.29 8.29
N GLN A 342 -6.06 5.53 8.95
CA GLN A 342 -5.08 4.69 8.26
C GLN A 342 -5.76 3.55 7.48
N HIS A 343 -6.97 3.16 7.88
CA HIS A 343 -7.70 2.03 7.33
C HIS A 343 -8.65 2.39 6.19
N HIS A 344 -8.87 3.67 5.90
CA HIS A 344 -9.84 4.13 4.88
C HIS A 344 -9.65 3.47 3.52
N SER A 345 -8.39 3.30 3.08
CA SER A 345 -8.09 2.66 1.80
C SER A 345 -8.47 1.19 1.77
N ALA A 346 -8.14 0.45 2.84
CA ALA A 346 -8.43 -0.97 2.95
C ALA A 346 -9.94 -1.20 3.04
N ILE A 347 -10.64 -0.44 3.89
CA ILE A 347 -12.10 -0.53 4.02
C ILE A 347 -12.77 -0.28 2.66
N ALA A 348 -12.38 0.78 1.95
CA ALA A 348 -12.94 1.08 0.64
C ALA A 348 -12.71 -0.05 -0.38
N ALA A 349 -11.51 -0.62 -0.42
CA ALA A 349 -11.18 -1.75 -1.30
C ALA A 349 -12.01 -3.00 -0.94
N ILE A 350 -12.11 -3.33 0.35
CA ILE A 350 -12.88 -4.46 0.87
C ILE A 350 -14.36 -4.29 0.50
N SER A 351 -14.95 -3.11 0.73
CA SER A 351 -16.36 -2.86 0.41
C SER A 351 -16.66 -3.00 -1.10
N CYS A 352 -15.80 -2.46 -1.97
CA CYS A 352 -15.95 -2.62 -3.42
C CYS A 352 -15.90 -4.09 -3.84
N ARG A 353 -15.04 -4.85 -3.17
CA ARG A 353 -14.83 -6.27 -3.43
C ARG A 353 -15.97 -7.14 -2.94
N MET A 354 -16.55 -6.83 -1.78
CA MET A 354 -17.78 -7.48 -1.31
C MET A 354 -18.88 -7.38 -2.37
N HIS A 355 -19.07 -6.18 -2.95
CA HIS A 355 -20.04 -6.00 -4.02
C HIS A 355 -19.71 -6.87 -5.25
N ARG A 356 -18.44 -6.92 -5.66
CA ARG A 356 -17.99 -7.75 -6.80
C ARG A 356 -18.23 -9.25 -6.58
N PHE A 357 -18.10 -9.75 -5.35
CA PHE A 357 -18.35 -11.15 -5.00
C PHE A 357 -19.82 -11.45 -4.67
N GLY A 358 -20.74 -10.51 -4.93
CA GLY A 358 -22.16 -10.70 -4.67
C GLY A 358 -22.56 -10.69 -3.19
N LEU A 359 -21.64 -10.27 -2.29
CA LEU A 359 -21.85 -10.18 -0.84
C LEU A 359 -22.61 -8.91 -0.46
N THR A 360 -23.78 -8.75 -1.07
CA THR A 360 -24.57 -7.52 -0.98
C THR A 360 -25.18 -7.33 0.40
N LEU A 361 -25.63 -8.40 1.06
CA LEU A 361 -26.22 -8.34 2.39
C LEU A 361 -25.17 -7.91 3.44
N GLU A 362 -24.01 -8.55 3.42
CA GLU A 362 -22.90 -8.22 4.31
C GLU A 362 -22.40 -6.79 4.08
N LEU A 363 -22.40 -6.33 2.82
CA LEU A 363 -22.06 -4.96 2.48
C LEU A 363 -23.07 -3.97 3.03
N VAL A 364 -24.37 -4.26 2.91
CA VAL A 364 -25.44 -3.45 3.49
C VAL A 364 -25.30 -3.38 5.01
N ASP A 365 -25.02 -4.51 5.67
CA ASP A 365 -24.84 -4.57 7.13
C ASP A 365 -23.64 -3.74 7.59
N ILE A 366 -22.50 -3.83 6.90
CA ILE A 366 -21.30 -3.03 7.20
C ILE A 366 -21.57 -1.55 6.94
N ASN A 367 -22.20 -1.21 5.82
CA ASN A 367 -22.57 0.18 5.51
C ASN A 367 -23.57 0.75 6.54
N ALA A 368 -24.50 -0.07 7.02
CA ALA A 368 -25.45 0.32 8.06
C ALA A 368 -24.74 0.60 9.38
N LYS A 369 -23.77 -0.24 9.79
CA LYS A 369 -22.92 0.00 10.96
C LYS A 369 -22.12 1.30 10.83
N ILE A 370 -21.44 1.49 9.71
CA ILE A 370 -20.68 2.73 9.41
C ILE A 370 -21.60 3.96 9.49
N THR A 371 -22.77 3.88 8.87
CA THR A 371 -23.77 4.95 8.86
C THR A 371 -24.30 5.24 10.27
N GLN A 372 -24.52 4.21 11.08
CA GLN A 372 -25.00 4.35 12.45
C GLN A 372 -23.94 4.99 13.35
N THR A 373 -22.66 4.61 13.22
CA THR A 373 -21.56 5.28 13.94
C THR A 373 -21.44 6.74 13.51
N ALA A 374 -21.56 7.03 12.21
CA ALA A 374 -21.55 8.41 11.69
C ALA A 374 -22.71 9.25 12.24
N LYS A 375 -23.89 8.64 12.44
CA LYS A 375 -25.07 9.31 13.02
C LYS A 375 -24.81 9.80 14.45
N SER A 376 -24.06 9.03 15.24
CA SER A 376 -23.69 9.38 16.62
C SER A 376 -22.48 10.30 16.72
N SER A 377 -21.70 10.43 15.65
CA SER A 377 -20.52 11.30 15.60
C SER A 377 -20.87 12.79 15.61
N ASP A 378 -19.97 13.59 16.17
CA ASP A 378 -20.10 15.05 16.12
C ASP A 378 -19.72 15.61 14.73
N ARG A 379 -19.92 16.92 14.57
CA ARG A 379 -19.58 17.63 13.32
C ARG A 379 -18.10 17.49 12.95
N GLN A 380 -17.20 17.52 13.95
CA GLN A 380 -15.77 17.53 13.70
C GLN A 380 -15.30 16.14 13.25
N GLU A 381 -15.79 15.07 13.86
CA GLU A 381 -15.57 13.69 13.43
C GLU A 381 -16.13 13.44 12.02
N LEU A 382 -17.37 13.88 11.74
CA LEU A 382 -17.96 13.80 10.39
C LEU A 382 -17.05 14.44 9.34
N MET A 383 -16.49 15.60 9.65
CA MET A 383 -15.60 16.34 8.75
C MET A 383 -14.19 15.74 8.64
N ASP A 384 -13.61 15.27 9.74
CA ASP A 384 -12.20 14.88 9.79
C ASP A 384 -11.97 13.38 9.53
N VAL A 385 -13.01 12.56 9.68
CA VAL A 385 -12.96 11.10 9.53
C VAL A 385 -13.80 10.67 8.33
N TYR A 386 -15.11 10.96 8.37
CA TYR A 386 -16.04 10.38 7.39
C TYR A 386 -15.94 11.04 6.01
N VAL A 387 -15.79 12.36 5.92
CA VAL A 387 -15.61 13.02 4.62
C VAL A 387 -14.34 12.53 3.89
N PRO A 388 -13.15 12.45 4.53
CA PRO A 388 -11.96 11.83 3.93
C PRO A 388 -12.16 10.36 3.54
N PHE A 389 -12.87 9.57 4.36
CA PHE A 389 -13.21 8.20 4.03
C PHE A 389 -14.07 8.13 2.76
N LEU A 390 -15.14 8.94 2.68
CA LEU A 390 -16.01 9.02 1.51
C LEU A 390 -15.21 9.46 0.26
N GLN A 391 -14.32 10.45 0.37
CA GLN A 391 -13.42 10.87 -0.71
C GLN A 391 -12.57 9.70 -1.22
N ARG A 392 -11.98 8.92 -0.31
CA ARG A 392 -11.19 7.75 -0.66
C ARG A 392 -12.05 6.68 -1.34
N LEU A 393 -13.25 6.43 -0.81
CA LEU A 393 -14.19 5.47 -1.34
C LEU A 393 -14.65 5.83 -2.76
N VAL A 394 -14.96 7.11 -3.06
CA VAL A 394 -15.30 7.56 -4.42
C VAL A 394 -14.21 7.18 -5.43
N ALA A 395 -12.93 7.32 -5.06
CA ALA A 395 -11.83 6.97 -5.96
C ALA A 395 -11.82 5.46 -6.31
N TYR A 396 -12.11 4.60 -5.33
CA TYR A 396 -12.27 3.16 -5.55
C TYR A 396 -13.53 2.83 -6.37
N LEU A 397 -14.68 3.39 -6.01
CA LEU A 397 -15.93 3.17 -6.73
C LEU A 397 -15.82 3.55 -8.21
N ARG A 398 -15.12 4.64 -8.52
CA ARG A 398 -14.84 5.04 -9.91
C ARG A 398 -13.95 4.02 -10.63
N GLY A 399 -12.86 3.58 -10.00
CA GLY A 399 -11.96 2.58 -10.58
C GLY A 399 -12.65 1.24 -10.87
N TRP A 400 -13.64 0.89 -10.04
CA TRP A 400 -14.39 -0.36 -10.12
C TRP A 400 -15.74 -0.23 -10.84
N LYS A 401 -16.09 0.96 -11.34
CA LYS A 401 -17.38 1.28 -11.98
C LYS A 401 -18.61 0.99 -11.11
N LEU A 402 -18.50 1.25 -9.80
CA LEU A 402 -19.53 0.97 -8.79
C LEU A 402 -20.28 2.21 -8.28
N LEU A 403 -20.20 3.35 -8.97
CA LEU A 403 -20.88 4.59 -8.54
C LEU A 403 -22.41 4.47 -8.50
N HIS A 404 -23.00 3.59 -9.32
CA HIS A 404 -24.44 3.36 -9.37
C HIS A 404 -24.93 2.27 -8.40
N ALA A 405 -24.04 1.64 -7.62
CA ALA A 405 -24.45 0.58 -6.73
C ALA A 405 -25.18 1.14 -5.49
N VAL A 406 -26.44 0.72 -5.34
CA VAL A 406 -27.38 1.21 -4.32
C VAL A 406 -26.82 1.19 -2.90
N PRO A 407 -26.12 0.14 -2.42
CA PRO A 407 -25.57 0.13 -1.05
C PRO A 407 -24.64 1.30 -0.76
N PHE A 408 -23.85 1.74 -1.75
CA PHE A 408 -22.95 2.89 -1.58
C PHE A 408 -23.74 4.20 -1.65
N GLN A 409 -24.68 4.35 -2.58
CA GLN A 409 -25.52 5.54 -2.68
C GLN A 409 -26.25 5.83 -1.36
N THR A 410 -26.87 4.80 -0.76
CA THR A 410 -27.59 4.91 0.52
C THR A 410 -26.68 5.37 1.65
N MET A 411 -25.47 4.80 1.75
CA MET A 411 -24.49 5.20 2.77
C MET A 411 -24.02 6.64 2.57
N PHE A 412 -23.68 7.04 1.35
CA PHE A 412 -23.24 8.40 1.02
C PHE A 412 -24.32 9.44 1.39
N ARG A 413 -25.56 9.21 0.95
CA ARG A 413 -26.69 10.10 1.25
C ARG A 413 -26.90 10.24 2.74
N SER A 414 -26.88 9.12 3.48
CA SER A 414 -27.12 9.12 4.92
C SER A 414 -26.04 9.88 5.69
N ILE A 415 -24.77 9.59 5.44
CA ILE A 415 -23.64 10.24 6.12
C ILE A 415 -23.60 11.74 5.79
N LEU A 416 -23.80 12.13 4.53
CA LEU A 416 -23.80 13.53 4.15
C LEU A 416 -25.02 14.28 4.71
N LYS A 417 -26.19 13.65 4.80
CA LYS A 417 -27.35 14.22 5.51
C LYS A 417 -27.03 14.51 6.96
N TYR A 418 -26.38 13.59 7.67
CA TYR A 418 -25.95 13.85 9.06
C TYR A 418 -24.98 15.01 9.17
N LEU A 419 -24.06 15.16 8.22
CA LEU A 419 -23.19 16.35 8.14
C LEU A 419 -23.99 17.63 7.91
N VAL A 420 -24.96 17.62 6.98
CA VAL A 420 -25.85 18.78 6.73
C VAL A 420 -26.64 19.14 7.98
N ASP A 421 -27.23 18.16 8.65
CA ASP A 421 -28.00 18.37 9.88
C ASP A 421 -27.09 18.88 11.03
N ALA A 422 -25.87 18.37 11.15
CA ALA A 422 -24.89 18.85 12.12
C ALA A 422 -24.48 20.31 11.85
N CYS A 423 -24.33 20.71 10.58
CA CYS A 423 -24.13 22.10 10.20
C CYS A 423 -25.38 22.95 10.47
N ALA A 424 -26.57 22.44 10.19
CA ALA A 424 -27.83 23.15 10.42
C ALA A 424 -28.10 23.44 11.89
N LYS A 425 -27.68 22.55 12.81
CA LYS A 425 -27.78 22.78 14.27
C LYS A 425 -26.98 23.99 14.75
N LEU A 426 -25.95 24.40 14.01
CA LEU A 426 -25.19 25.63 14.30
C LEU A 426 -25.85 26.89 13.72
N ALA A 427 -26.82 26.73 12.81
CA ALA A 427 -27.50 27.88 12.24
C ALA A 427 -28.19 28.66 13.37
N PRO A 428 -28.02 29.99 13.41
CA PRO A 428 -28.71 30.79 14.42
C PRO A 428 -30.22 30.64 14.22
N ARG A 429 -30.96 30.30 15.29
CA ARG A 429 -32.39 29.92 15.24
C ARG A 429 -33.26 31.00 14.60
N SER A 430 -32.97 32.25 14.92
CA SER A 430 -33.57 33.43 14.32
C SER A 430 -32.73 34.64 14.71
N PRO A 431 -32.85 35.77 13.99
CA PRO A 431 -32.50 37.06 14.55
C PRO A 431 -33.15 37.26 15.92
N PRO A 432 -32.62 38.18 16.75
CA PRO A 432 -33.28 38.57 18.00
C PRO A 432 -34.76 38.90 17.71
N GLY A 433 -35.69 38.35 18.50
CA GLY A 433 -37.13 38.54 18.28
C GLY A 433 -37.55 40.01 18.26
N THR A 434 -36.74 40.88 18.90
CA THR A 434 -36.89 42.33 18.84
C THR A 434 -35.52 42.97 18.61
N TRP A 435 -35.43 43.85 17.61
CA TRP A 435 -34.25 44.71 17.41
C TRP A 435 -34.29 45.97 18.29
N GLU A 436 -35.08 46.01 19.35
CA GLU A 436 -35.15 47.19 20.21
C GLU A 436 -33.84 47.41 20.98
N ARG A 437 -33.48 48.68 21.13
CA ARG A 437 -32.31 49.15 21.87
C ARG A 437 -32.75 50.32 22.76
N MET A 438 -32.05 50.53 23.87
CA MET A 438 -32.37 51.61 24.79
C MET A 438 -32.25 52.99 24.10
N LYS A 439 -33.19 53.90 24.39
CA LYS A 439 -33.17 55.30 23.92
C LYS A 439 -32.00 56.06 24.53
N TYR A 440 -31.37 56.95 23.77
CA TYR A 440 -30.22 57.73 24.23
C TYR A 440 -30.23 59.20 23.73
N SER A 441 -31.40 59.78 23.48
CA SER A 441 -31.48 61.17 23.03
C SER A 441 -30.96 62.19 24.06
N CYS A 442 -30.53 63.33 23.52
CA CYS A 442 -30.32 64.57 24.24
C CYS A 442 -31.54 65.52 24.11
N GLY A 443 -32.69 65.01 23.65
CA GLY A 443 -33.90 65.78 23.38
C GLY A 443 -33.95 66.53 22.04
N CYS A 444 -32.84 66.64 21.29
CA CYS A 444 -32.87 67.35 20.00
C CYS A 444 -33.60 66.55 18.90
N ARG A 445 -34.20 67.26 17.93
CA ARG A 445 -34.96 66.64 16.81
C ARG A 445 -34.18 65.57 16.05
N LYS A 446 -32.86 65.71 15.89
CA LYS A 446 -32.02 64.71 15.21
C LYS A 446 -31.89 63.41 16.01
N CYS A 447 -31.75 63.53 17.33
CA CYS A 447 -31.67 62.39 18.24
C CYS A 447 -33.02 61.69 18.45
N GLN A 448 -34.14 62.42 18.28
CA GLN A 448 -35.48 61.80 18.32
C GLN A 448 -35.65 60.77 17.20
N VAL A 449 -35.23 61.09 15.98
CA VAL A 449 -35.27 60.15 14.85
C VAL A 449 -34.35 58.93 15.11
N LEU A 450 -33.18 59.15 15.70
CA LEU A 450 -32.30 58.05 16.10
C LEU A 450 -32.94 57.18 17.20
N ASP A 451 -33.63 57.77 18.18
CA ASP A 451 -34.32 57.04 19.24
C ASP A 451 -35.52 56.24 18.69
N GLU A 452 -36.29 56.80 17.75
CA GLU A 452 -37.34 56.08 17.02
C GLU A 452 -36.77 54.85 16.31
N PHE A 453 -35.63 55.02 15.63
CA PHE A 453 -34.90 53.90 15.05
C PHE A 453 -34.48 52.89 16.12
N LEU A 454 -33.82 53.31 17.20
CA LEU A 454 -33.30 52.41 18.24
C LEU A 454 -34.40 51.57 18.89
N VAL A 455 -35.57 52.16 19.15
CA VAL A 455 -36.71 51.46 19.78
C VAL A 455 -37.57 50.70 18.80
N SER A 456 -37.44 50.91 17.49
CA SER A 456 -38.19 50.10 16.54
C SER A 456 -37.77 48.62 16.61
N PRO A 457 -38.69 47.67 16.83
CA PRO A 457 -38.36 46.24 16.86
C PRO A 457 -38.04 45.69 15.47
N THR A 458 -38.45 46.36 14.40
CA THR A 458 -38.36 45.89 13.01
C THR A 458 -37.29 46.61 12.19
N ILE A 459 -36.98 47.87 12.50
CA ILE A 459 -35.99 48.64 11.74
C ILE A 459 -34.59 48.27 12.21
N THR A 460 -33.80 47.69 11.30
CA THR A 460 -32.42 47.23 11.53
C THR A 460 -31.36 48.16 10.96
N PHE A 461 -31.72 49.06 10.05
CA PHE A 461 -30.82 50.04 9.43
C PHE A 461 -31.38 51.45 9.55
N PHE A 462 -30.49 52.40 9.85
CA PHE A 462 -30.77 53.83 9.87
C PHE A 462 -29.70 54.57 9.09
N THR A 463 -30.14 55.38 8.12
CA THR A 463 -29.26 56.18 7.29
C THR A 463 -29.56 57.65 7.49
N TYR A 464 -28.53 58.44 7.79
CA TYR A 464 -28.63 59.87 8.02
C TYR A 464 -27.65 60.64 7.12
N SER A 465 -28.18 61.20 6.02
CA SER A 465 -27.42 61.92 4.99
C SER A 465 -27.58 63.44 5.11
N ARG A 466 -27.04 64.04 6.18
CA ARG A 466 -27.11 65.51 6.40
C ARG A 466 -25.74 66.10 6.77
N SER A 467 -25.72 67.41 7.03
CA SER A 467 -24.52 68.21 7.34
C SER A 467 -23.59 67.55 8.36
N THR A 468 -22.28 67.72 8.15
CA THR A 468 -21.18 67.19 8.98
C THR A 468 -21.41 67.34 10.48
N PRO A 469 -21.84 68.52 11.00
CA PRO A 469 -22.06 68.68 12.45
C PRO A 469 -23.18 67.80 13.00
N GLY A 470 -24.20 67.51 12.18
CA GLY A 470 -25.29 66.62 12.57
C GLY A 470 -24.84 65.17 12.70
N ARG A 471 -24.00 64.70 11.77
CA ARG A 471 -23.44 63.36 11.82
C ARG A 471 -22.49 63.19 13.01
N GLU A 472 -21.55 64.12 13.18
CA GLU A 472 -20.58 64.06 14.27
C GLU A 472 -21.27 64.07 15.64
N HIS A 473 -22.36 64.82 15.76
CA HIS A 473 -23.21 64.78 16.94
C HIS A 473 -23.78 63.39 17.23
N LEU A 474 -24.43 62.75 16.24
CA LEU A 474 -25.01 61.42 16.41
C LEU A 474 -23.94 60.36 16.68
N GLU A 475 -22.82 60.40 15.97
CA GLU A 475 -21.71 59.47 16.16
C GLU A 475 -21.08 59.59 17.55
N LYS A 476 -20.86 60.82 18.03
CA LYS A 476 -20.37 61.08 19.41
C LYS A 476 -21.34 60.52 20.45
N ARG A 477 -22.65 60.69 20.25
CA ARG A 477 -23.68 60.17 21.16
C ARG A 477 -23.70 58.65 21.19
N LEU A 478 -23.64 57.99 20.04
CA LEU A 478 -23.59 56.53 19.94
C LEU A 478 -22.35 55.96 20.65
N LYS A 479 -21.18 56.61 20.51
CA LYS A 479 -19.95 56.24 21.23
C LYS A 479 -20.08 56.44 22.74
N GLN A 480 -20.63 57.58 23.18
CA GLN A 480 -20.84 57.87 24.61
C GLN A 480 -21.82 56.89 25.28
N ALA A 481 -22.84 56.45 24.55
CA ALA A 481 -23.85 55.52 25.06
C ALA A 481 -23.33 54.08 25.22
N LYS A 482 -22.08 53.78 24.81
CA LYS A 482 -21.49 52.43 24.79
C LYS A 482 -22.35 51.41 24.02
N LEU A 483 -23.16 51.88 23.07
CA LEU A 483 -24.01 51.04 22.22
C LEU A 483 -23.24 50.44 21.03
N THR A 484 -21.97 50.78 20.86
CA THR A 484 -21.12 50.28 19.77
C THR A 484 -20.96 48.76 19.76
N GLN A 485 -21.27 48.07 20.86
CA GLN A 485 -21.32 46.61 20.88
C GLN A 485 -22.59 46.05 20.19
N PHE A 486 -23.69 46.79 20.14
CA PHE A 486 -24.96 46.36 19.54
C PHE A 486 -25.32 47.15 18.28
N LEU A 487 -24.42 48.02 17.83
CA LEU A 487 -24.60 48.89 16.68
C LEU A 487 -23.31 48.91 15.88
N GLU A 488 -23.40 48.61 14.60
CA GLU A 488 -22.37 48.89 13.62
C GLU A 488 -22.61 50.31 13.09
N VAL A 489 -21.63 51.20 13.26
CA VAL A 489 -21.73 52.62 12.88
C VAL A 489 -20.68 52.90 11.81
N ASN A 490 -21.13 53.11 10.57
CA ASN A 490 -20.28 53.37 9.41
C ASN A 490 -20.65 54.71 8.77
N THR A 491 -19.68 55.37 8.13
CA THR A 491 -19.93 56.55 7.29
C THR A 491 -19.68 56.19 5.84
N GLU A 492 -20.75 56.09 5.06
CA GLU A 492 -20.66 55.84 3.62
C GLU A 492 -20.26 57.13 2.89
N ARG A 493 -19.14 57.08 2.16
CA ARG A 493 -18.60 58.21 1.40
C ARG A 493 -18.98 58.18 -0.08
N ASN A 494 -19.94 57.32 -0.44
CA ASN A 494 -20.36 57.07 -1.83
C ASN A 494 -21.32 58.16 -2.36
N SER A 495 -21.81 59.05 -1.49
CA SER A 495 -22.69 60.16 -1.85
C SER A 495 -22.28 61.44 -1.12
N VAL A 496 -22.58 62.61 -1.72
CA VAL A 496 -22.43 63.92 -1.08
C VAL A 496 -23.84 64.48 -0.84
N PRO A 497 -24.23 64.81 0.41
CA PRO A 497 -23.45 64.68 1.64
C PRO A 497 -23.26 63.21 2.07
N TRP A 498 -22.09 62.89 2.65
CA TRP A 498 -21.78 61.57 3.21
C TRP A 498 -22.86 61.13 4.20
N ALA A 499 -23.21 59.84 4.18
CA ALA A 499 -24.28 59.28 5.00
C ALA A 499 -23.73 58.56 6.24
N LEU A 500 -24.31 58.81 7.41
CA LEU A 500 -24.09 57.97 8.60
C LEU A 500 -25.05 56.78 8.54
N VAL A 501 -24.51 55.57 8.43
CA VAL A 501 -25.27 54.33 8.44
C VAL A 501 -25.07 53.66 9.79
N VAL A 502 -26.17 53.48 10.52
CA VAL A 502 -26.22 52.77 11.80
C VAL A 502 -27.01 51.50 11.57
N ARG A 503 -26.38 50.34 11.74
CA ARG A 503 -27.01 49.03 11.67
C ARG A 503 -27.08 48.43 13.06
N LYS A 504 -28.25 47.92 13.45
CA LYS A 504 -28.38 47.15 14.69
C LYS A 504 -27.75 45.78 14.51
N THR A 505 -26.90 45.44 15.45
CA THR A 505 -26.22 44.15 15.51
C THR A 505 -26.54 43.47 16.84
N ASP A 506 -26.37 42.16 16.86
CA ASP A 506 -26.40 41.36 18.07
C ASP A 506 -25.10 40.53 18.05
N PRO A 507 -24.13 40.82 18.93
CA PRO A 507 -22.84 40.13 18.92
C PRO A 507 -22.93 38.62 19.04
N MET A 508 -23.92 38.11 19.79
CA MET A 508 -24.09 36.67 19.97
C MET A 508 -24.65 36.02 18.71
N TYR A 509 -25.70 36.61 18.12
CA TYR A 509 -26.26 36.16 16.85
C TYR A 509 -25.21 36.26 15.72
N GLU A 510 -24.49 37.37 15.65
CA GLU A 510 -23.49 37.59 14.60
C GLU A 510 -22.31 36.61 14.73
N LYS A 511 -21.83 36.38 15.96
CA LYS A 511 -20.82 35.34 16.23
C LYS A 511 -21.31 33.96 15.79
N GLN A 512 -22.53 33.56 16.18
CA GLN A 512 -23.11 32.27 15.77
C GLN A 512 -23.30 32.18 14.25
N ARG A 513 -23.73 33.26 13.60
CA ARG A 513 -23.89 33.35 12.14
C ARG A 513 -22.55 33.14 11.43
N ILE A 514 -21.50 33.82 11.87
CA ILE A 514 -20.14 33.69 11.30
C ILE A 514 -19.62 32.26 11.52
N GLU A 515 -19.74 31.72 12.74
CA GLU A 515 -19.31 30.35 13.04
C GLU A 515 -20.05 29.32 12.18
N TRP A 516 -21.37 29.48 12.02
CA TRP A 516 -22.18 28.66 11.12
C TRP A 516 -21.75 28.80 9.66
N GLU A 517 -21.55 30.02 9.16
CA GLU A 517 -21.15 30.28 7.78
C GLU A 517 -19.78 29.66 7.46
N VAL A 518 -18.81 29.80 8.36
CA VAL A 518 -17.50 29.15 8.25
C VAL A 518 -17.66 27.62 8.22
N ALA A 519 -18.44 27.05 9.14
CA ALA A 519 -18.67 25.60 9.19
C ALA A 519 -19.37 25.08 7.91
N ARG A 520 -20.39 25.79 7.45
CA ARG A 520 -21.14 25.50 6.22
C ARG A 520 -20.21 25.55 4.99
N ASN A 521 -19.42 26.60 4.85
CA ASN A 521 -18.50 26.76 3.72
C ASN A 521 -17.41 25.70 3.72
N ARG A 522 -16.87 25.34 4.91
CA ARG A 522 -15.91 24.24 5.05
C ARG A 522 -16.53 22.90 4.65
N ALA A 523 -17.75 22.58 5.10
CA ALA A 523 -18.46 21.37 4.70
C ALA A 523 -18.72 21.33 3.20
N LYS A 524 -19.21 22.43 2.61
CA LYS A 524 -19.46 22.56 1.17
C LYS A 524 -18.19 22.33 0.35
N ALA A 525 -17.07 22.93 0.76
CA ALA A 525 -15.78 22.75 0.08
C ALA A 525 -15.29 21.30 0.18
N ALA A 526 -15.41 20.67 1.35
CA ALA A 526 -14.98 19.29 1.56
C ALA A 526 -15.84 18.28 0.77
N ILE A 527 -17.15 18.54 0.65
CA ILE A 527 -18.05 17.77 -0.21
C ILE A 527 -17.66 17.97 -1.69
N ALA A 528 -17.51 19.21 -2.14
CA ALA A 528 -17.16 19.52 -3.52
C ALA A 528 -15.82 18.90 -3.97
N ALA A 529 -14.88 18.67 -3.05
CA ALA A 529 -13.61 18.00 -3.32
C ALA A 529 -13.75 16.53 -3.76
N MET A 530 -14.92 15.88 -3.58
CA MET A 530 -15.20 14.51 -4.04
C MET A 530 -15.49 14.38 -5.55
N CYS A 531 -15.30 15.45 -6.33
CA CYS A 531 -15.70 15.57 -7.75
C CYS A 531 -17.23 15.53 -7.91
N LEU A 532 -17.79 16.66 -8.34
CA LEU A 532 -19.23 16.90 -8.38
C LEU A 532 -19.98 15.93 -9.29
N GLU A 533 -19.35 15.48 -10.36
CA GLU A 533 -19.90 14.51 -11.32
C GLU A 533 -20.15 13.15 -10.65
N ASN A 534 -19.19 12.66 -9.86
CA ASN A 534 -19.35 11.40 -9.14
C ASN A 534 -20.40 11.53 -8.04
N LEU A 535 -20.43 12.68 -7.35
CA LEU A 535 -21.43 12.96 -6.32
C LEU A 535 -22.85 13.05 -6.89
N ARG A 536 -23.04 13.63 -8.08
CA ARG A 536 -24.35 13.62 -8.75
C ARG A 536 -24.87 12.21 -8.96
N VAL A 537 -24.00 11.29 -9.39
CA VAL A 537 -24.36 9.88 -9.56
C VAL A 537 -24.66 9.20 -8.22
N LEU A 538 -23.86 9.44 -7.19
CA LEU A 538 -24.02 8.80 -5.88
C LEU A 538 -25.27 9.30 -5.13
N LEU A 539 -25.54 10.61 -5.20
CA LEU A 539 -26.63 11.25 -4.46
C LEU A 539 -27.95 11.26 -5.24
N GLY A 540 -27.92 11.15 -6.56
CA GLY A 540 -29.12 11.19 -7.40
C GLY A 540 -29.93 12.46 -7.14
N ASP A 541 -31.24 12.31 -6.96
CA ASP A 541 -32.18 13.42 -6.77
C ASP A 541 -31.91 14.26 -5.50
N GLU A 542 -31.17 13.71 -4.53
CA GLU A 542 -30.82 14.41 -3.29
C GLU A 542 -29.60 15.32 -3.45
N PHE A 543 -28.93 15.32 -4.61
CA PHE A 543 -27.71 16.08 -4.85
C PHE A 543 -27.90 17.58 -4.54
N GLU A 544 -28.93 18.21 -5.12
CA GLU A 544 -29.16 19.65 -4.93
C GLU A 544 -29.54 19.99 -3.48
N SER A 545 -30.32 19.12 -2.83
CA SER A 545 -30.68 19.30 -1.41
C SER A 545 -29.44 19.27 -0.51
N ILE A 546 -28.55 18.28 -0.70
CA ILE A 546 -27.32 18.14 0.08
C ILE A 546 -26.34 19.28 -0.24
N MET A 547 -26.18 19.66 -1.50
CA MET A 547 -25.21 20.70 -1.91
C MET A 547 -25.60 22.12 -1.50
N THR A 548 -26.90 22.40 -1.38
CA THR A 548 -27.37 23.69 -0.83
C THR A 548 -27.17 23.79 0.68
N LEU A 549 -26.91 22.66 1.34
CA LEU A 549 -26.83 22.51 2.80
C LEU A 549 -28.08 23.05 3.51
N LYS A 550 -29.23 23.00 2.83
CA LYS A 550 -30.52 23.30 3.45
C LYS A 550 -30.88 22.12 4.34
N ALA A 551 -31.18 22.39 5.60
CA ALA A 551 -31.57 21.35 6.53
C ALA A 551 -32.81 20.62 6.00
N THR A 552 -32.69 19.33 5.70
CA THR A 552 -33.83 18.50 5.26
C THR A 552 -34.95 18.54 6.31
N THR A 553 -34.57 18.73 7.57
CA THR A 553 -35.46 18.76 8.74
C THR A 553 -36.27 20.05 8.90
N GLN A 554 -35.96 21.15 8.20
CA GLN A 554 -36.81 22.36 8.27
C GLN A 554 -38.23 22.10 7.75
N VAL A 555 -38.42 21.12 6.86
CA VAL A 555 -39.77 20.69 6.44
C VAL A 555 -40.50 19.97 7.58
N ILE A 556 -39.81 19.22 8.43
CA ILE A 556 -40.44 18.46 9.53
C ILE A 556 -40.88 19.37 10.67
N ASN A 557 -40.09 20.40 11.02
CA ASN A 557 -40.50 21.34 12.07
C ASN A 557 -41.63 22.27 11.60
N LEU A 558 -41.66 22.66 10.32
CA LEU A 558 -42.81 23.39 9.75
C LEU A 558 -44.06 22.51 9.73
N VAL A 559 -43.95 21.22 9.37
CA VAL A 559 -45.08 20.29 9.40
C VAL A 559 -45.55 20.00 10.83
N LYS A 560 -44.64 19.91 11.82
CA LYS A 560 -45.02 19.76 13.23
C LYS A 560 -45.68 21.00 13.81
N GLU A 561 -45.21 22.19 13.45
CA GLU A 561 -45.85 23.45 13.84
C GLU A 561 -47.23 23.60 13.17
N GLU A 562 -47.40 23.13 11.93
CA GLU A 562 -48.70 23.07 11.24
C GLU A 562 -49.63 21.98 11.81
N GLU A 563 -49.13 20.81 12.20
CA GLU A 563 -49.91 19.77 12.89
C GLU A 563 -50.33 20.21 14.29
N GLU A 564 -49.45 20.85 15.07
CA GLU A 564 -49.78 21.39 16.39
C GLU A 564 -50.76 22.58 16.28
N ALA A 565 -50.62 23.44 15.26
CA ALA A 565 -51.59 24.49 14.96
C ALA A 565 -52.95 23.93 14.49
N GLY A 566 -52.95 22.87 13.69
CA GLY A 566 -54.15 22.17 13.24
C GLY A 566 -54.89 21.44 14.36
N VAL A 567 -54.16 20.81 15.28
CA VAL A 567 -54.74 20.16 16.48
C VAL A 567 -55.29 21.20 17.46
N LEU A 568 -54.72 22.40 17.55
CA LEU A 568 -55.32 23.51 18.30
C LEU A 568 -56.62 24.02 17.66
N ALA A 569 -56.67 24.12 16.33
CA ALA A 569 -57.86 24.56 15.59
C ALA A 569 -59.05 23.59 15.75
N ILE A 570 -58.80 22.28 15.74
CA ILE A 570 -59.83 21.25 15.96
C ILE A 570 -60.36 21.27 17.41
N LYS A 571 -59.53 21.63 18.39
CA LYS A 571 -59.98 21.78 19.79
C LYS A 571 -60.84 23.01 20.04
N THR A 572 -60.70 24.07 19.24
CA THR A 572 -61.58 25.24 19.31
C THR A 572 -62.98 25.00 18.71
N GLU A 573 -63.11 24.11 17.73
CA GLU A 573 -64.42 23.76 17.17
C GLU A 573 -65.15 22.65 17.95
N SER A 574 -64.41 21.78 18.64
CA SER A 574 -64.99 20.71 19.46
C SER A 574 -65.50 21.18 20.84
N GLY A 575 -65.39 22.47 21.18
CA GLY A 575 -65.80 23.03 22.47
C GLY A 575 -67.29 23.36 22.62
N MET A 576 -68.13 23.19 21.58
CA MET A 576 -69.55 23.56 21.64
C MET A 576 -70.55 22.40 21.65
N ASN A 577 -70.13 21.13 21.57
CA ASN A 577 -71.07 20.00 21.62
C ASN A 577 -70.47 18.81 22.37
N ALA A 578 -70.76 18.67 23.67
CA ALA A 578 -70.99 17.37 24.32
C ALA A 578 -71.18 17.54 25.84
N THR A 579 -72.43 17.71 26.26
CA THR A 579 -72.88 17.30 27.58
C THR A 579 -73.54 15.93 27.49
N ALA A 580 -73.09 15.02 28.37
CA ALA A 580 -73.74 13.81 28.85
C ALA A 580 -73.91 12.63 27.86
N GLU A 581 -73.21 11.52 28.09
CA GLU A 581 -73.76 10.38 28.85
C GLU A 581 -72.80 9.17 29.00
N LEU A 582 -72.95 8.51 30.16
CA LEU A 582 -72.76 7.06 30.42
C LEU A 582 -71.35 6.41 30.51
N LYS A 583 -70.87 6.40 31.77
CA LYS A 583 -70.39 5.25 32.57
C LYS A 583 -70.23 3.88 31.85
N ARG A 584 -69.02 3.30 31.92
CA ARG A 584 -68.79 1.91 32.40
C ARG A 584 -67.31 1.56 32.63
N LYS A 585 -66.99 1.41 33.93
CA LYS A 585 -66.27 0.30 34.58
C LYS A 585 -64.87 -0.12 34.06
N GLN A 586 -63.86 0.21 34.86
CA GLN A 586 -62.68 -0.62 35.11
C GLN A 586 -63.07 -1.91 35.88
N PRO A 587 -62.19 -2.93 35.87
CA PRO A 587 -61.38 -3.11 37.07
C PRO A 587 -59.89 -3.38 36.78
N HIS A 588 -59.10 -3.04 37.81
CA HIS A 588 -57.66 -3.19 37.95
C HIS A 588 -57.34 -4.47 38.78
N PRO A 589 -56.09 -4.70 39.24
CA PRO A 589 -55.24 -5.85 38.94
C PRO A 589 -55.11 -6.85 40.11
N ASP A 590 -54.27 -7.88 39.93
CA ASP A 590 -53.41 -8.52 40.94
C ASP A 590 -52.76 -9.76 40.27
N ALA A 591 -51.58 -10.29 40.60
CA ALA A 591 -50.44 -9.92 41.42
C ALA A 591 -49.36 -11.02 41.23
N LEU A 592 -48.13 -10.74 41.69
CA LEU A 592 -47.10 -11.69 42.18
C LEU A 592 -46.39 -12.60 41.15
N GLN A 593 -45.10 -12.38 40.87
CA GLN A 593 -43.88 -12.67 41.65
C GLN A 593 -43.30 -14.08 41.42
N ASN A 594 -42.05 -14.05 40.95
CA ASN A 594 -40.88 -14.84 41.36
C ASN A 594 -40.90 -16.37 41.28
N GLY A 595 -39.90 -16.90 40.59
CA GLY A 595 -39.50 -18.30 40.69
C GLY A 595 -38.26 -18.60 39.84
N SER A 596 -37.08 -18.32 40.39
CA SER A 596 -35.79 -18.79 39.89
C SER A 596 -35.59 -20.27 40.24
N ALA A 597 -35.18 -21.12 39.30
CA ALA A 597 -34.42 -22.34 39.59
C ALA A 597 -33.73 -22.90 38.33
N GLN A 598 -32.50 -23.34 38.55
CA GLN A 598 -31.55 -23.97 37.64
C GLN A 598 -31.90 -25.45 37.36
N PHE A 599 -31.04 -26.09 36.54
CA PHE A 599 -30.95 -27.53 36.14
C PHE A 599 -31.91 -27.92 34.99
N SER A 600 -31.52 -28.72 33.99
CA SER A 600 -30.33 -29.54 33.75
C SER A 600 -30.19 -29.82 32.24
N GLU A 601 -28.98 -30.20 31.83
CA GLU A 601 -28.75 -30.98 30.61
C GLU A 601 -29.65 -32.22 30.59
N ASN A 602 -30.17 -32.56 29.40
CA ASN A 602 -30.16 -33.94 28.92
C ASN A 602 -30.41 -34.02 27.42
N HIS A 603 -29.59 -34.86 26.80
CA HIS A 603 -29.79 -35.53 25.52
C HIS A 603 -31.26 -35.90 25.23
N PHE A 604 -31.70 -35.72 23.97
CA PHE A 604 -32.34 -36.82 23.26
C PHE A 604 -32.29 -36.67 21.73
N GLU A 605 -32.39 -37.83 21.10
CA GLU A 605 -32.06 -38.21 19.75
C GLU A 605 -32.94 -37.64 18.62
N SER A 606 -32.29 -37.52 17.46
CA SER A 606 -32.77 -37.93 16.14
C SER A 606 -34.22 -38.42 16.03
N LYS A 607 -35.06 -37.65 15.33
CA LYS A 607 -36.08 -38.22 14.45
C LYS A 607 -35.99 -37.57 13.07
N ARG A 608 -35.64 -38.42 12.09
CA ARG A 608 -35.82 -38.18 10.66
C ARG A 608 -37.32 -37.98 10.39
N VAL A 609 -37.65 -36.92 9.67
CA VAL A 609 -38.89 -36.83 8.89
C VAL A 609 -38.49 -36.40 7.49
N CYS A 610 -38.70 -37.30 6.54
CA CYS A 610 -38.68 -37.00 5.12
C CYS A 610 -39.92 -36.17 4.78
N SER A 611 -39.72 -35.02 4.13
CA SER A 611 -40.78 -34.36 3.38
C SER A 611 -40.21 -33.84 2.06
N ASN A 612 -40.74 -34.45 1.00
CA ASN A 612 -40.58 -34.07 -0.39
C ASN A 612 -41.04 -32.62 -0.59
N SER A 613 -40.21 -31.80 -1.23
CA SER A 613 -40.68 -30.58 -1.90
C SER A 613 -40.00 -30.47 -3.26
N SER A 614 -40.83 -30.66 -4.29
CA SER A 614 -40.59 -30.41 -5.69
C SER A 614 -39.95 -29.04 -5.97
N SER A 615 -38.76 -29.04 -6.54
CA SER A 615 -38.12 -27.87 -7.12
C SER A 615 -38.64 -27.63 -8.56
N PRO A 616 -38.97 -26.39 -8.96
CA PRO A 616 -39.17 -26.05 -10.36
C PRO A 616 -37.81 -25.91 -11.08
N PRO A 617 -37.76 -26.09 -12.43
CA PRO A 617 -36.51 -26.12 -13.17
C PRO A 617 -35.88 -24.73 -13.30
N PRO A 618 -34.54 -24.61 -13.38
CA PRO A 618 -33.87 -23.33 -13.57
C PRO A 618 -34.02 -22.85 -15.02
N LEU A 619 -34.40 -21.58 -15.17
CA LEU A 619 -34.39 -20.86 -16.43
C LEU A 619 -32.93 -20.67 -16.88
N LEU A 620 -32.59 -21.28 -18.01
CA LEU A 620 -31.34 -21.07 -18.75
C LEU A 620 -31.27 -19.62 -19.25
N TYR A 621 -30.51 -18.77 -18.56
CA TYR A 621 -30.03 -17.52 -19.14
C TYR A 621 -28.83 -17.83 -20.04
N GLN A 622 -29.02 -17.66 -21.34
CA GLN A 622 -27.95 -17.68 -22.34
C GLN A 622 -27.02 -16.48 -22.10
N ILE A 623 -25.75 -16.78 -21.82
CA ILE A 623 -24.66 -15.80 -21.80
C ILE A 623 -24.20 -15.60 -23.25
N PRO A 624 -24.10 -14.36 -23.77
CA PRO A 624 -23.59 -14.14 -25.12
C PRO A 624 -22.08 -14.44 -25.17
N GLU A 625 -21.69 -15.37 -26.04
CA GLU A 625 -20.31 -15.68 -26.36
C GLU A 625 -19.61 -14.46 -26.99
N TYR A 626 -18.53 -13.99 -26.37
CA TYR A 626 -17.60 -13.04 -26.98
C TYR A 626 -16.50 -13.82 -27.73
N PRO A 627 -16.10 -13.39 -28.95
CA PRO A 627 -15.14 -14.12 -29.76
C PRO A 627 -13.72 -14.02 -29.19
N ALA A 628 -13.08 -15.18 -29.07
CA ALA A 628 -11.70 -15.34 -28.66
C ALA A 628 -10.75 -14.72 -29.70
N ASN A 629 -10.03 -13.66 -29.32
CA ASN A 629 -8.89 -13.15 -30.07
C ASN A 629 -7.70 -14.10 -29.91
N ARG A 630 -7.37 -14.83 -30.98
CA ARG A 630 -6.10 -15.55 -31.15
C ARG A 630 -4.96 -14.54 -31.24
N LEU A 631 -4.08 -14.53 -30.25
CA LEU A 631 -2.75 -13.93 -30.39
C LEU A 631 -1.76 -15.04 -30.75
N GLY A 632 -1.19 -14.94 -31.96
CA GLY A 632 -0.11 -15.82 -32.42
C GLY A 632 1.22 -15.53 -31.72
N PRO A 633 2.22 -16.43 -31.87
CA PRO A 633 3.49 -16.34 -31.18
C PRO A 633 4.36 -15.23 -31.78
N ARG A 634 5.06 -14.47 -30.93
CA ARG A 634 6.12 -13.54 -31.35
C ARG A 634 7.49 -14.15 -31.04
N HIS A 635 8.34 -14.11 -32.06
CA HIS A 635 9.79 -14.24 -31.99
C HIS A 635 10.44 -13.13 -31.18
#